data_AF-A0A7Z7YI79-F1
#
_entry.id   AF-A0A7Z7YI79-F1
#
_cell.length_a   1.000
_cell.length_b   1.000
_cell.length_c   1.000
_cell.angle_alpha   90.00
_cell.angle_beta   90.00
_cell.angle_gamma   90.00
#
_symmetry.space_group_name_H-M   'P 1'
#
loop_
_entity.id
_entity.type
_entity.pdbx_description
1 polymer ?
#
loop_
_entity_poly.entity_id
_entity_poly.type
_entity_poly.pdbx_seq_one_letter_code
_entity_poly.pdbx_strand_id
1 'polypeptide(L)'
;MGDNFAARQGDDIIHTSVLGDVATLVFEGVVFAATGAIVAGTAIMAAPLLTAAGATGAAAAAVAVGESCFFSGMIAGFMTGALGLADDISKGCSELANALFPPSPAGTISTGSTNVLTNDIPAARAAGQLVADTGKAGLTEKPEEEEHSFRDYASMLLNSGTAFFSQLWDPTVDGPSGQVKPSGVDKVDCKKHDPVQYLAEGSSSVSVNDLPAVRAQDRTTCGATVSTDVSPNVVIGGESVVVRPIKSGKLPGLEIMYMAASLLMGKSQKMLKALPCMLAMAGGGMIASRMGEASRATFFPVHAATGAKVLSGEEDIDFTLPARFPLVWQRIYNSRNPHEGMFGHGWRTEFETFVTTENELCCFHDVGGRELRFDTPAPGIQQYYADEGLIIARGDQGQMMIADADGSVWRLYLPLSPDGKYLRLASLSDEYGNGLMLSYDEHQRLCAIHDTEGVLTVCLQYDDPRYPARVTRITEPGDEKRATLLLAQYLLDDAGNLAGVQDAAGRMRRRFEWTAEHLMAAHRLPEGLRSEYRWKKFDDWRVVEQRTSAGGHNILHYDLEARLTTVTDELGHTRQHAWNDAFLPIRFTDEAGNDWHYVWNALGLLTEYRDPECQRWQYRYDEAGNLTEEEDALGRITLTSWMQSRTLPVSSVLPGGGIYHYGYDACHGLVEQISPGTRRQRFERDEYGQVVSVADDDGVLQRFGYNRHGQMTVSTDCSGNNTVYHYNDRHWLTTVVDAQGERWHREYDDAGELREVSGPDDWYERIGRDAQGRVVRHRTADGQDTHYEYDDTGWLVRRRDPRGGEVVRRRDSRLRLTELYNENGESWRFIYGPNNRLEAEQGFDGALTRYTYDRCDRAVSRTFLADTVSSLTWLAGYDAVGQMVGLSTPDITRRYEYTADGELCSAEEIHADGTRSRVSLAFDEEGRVVAEEGIRGTVGYEYDRRDNRMVTQLPDGRKLRSHYYGSGHLLQMALDERVLTEFSRDALHRETRRTQGQVFTQRRYDRLGRPCWRGIYHESSPLRAERECWQEYDLRHNLVREREVVKSPWPWKEYGYEAGDYLQEYRTCTGIREQFSYDAAGNIREHASSGPCRHNRLEAFRGLGYRYDVYGRMVERELPGGEIQKLEYDTFHRLVKVTCTPADWNMLIRYVNYDYDALNRRVRKWVKYERHAGSFSGRERETETWFLWEGMRLLGEEENGRPVVYVYEGPGSYVPLARIDGGREKATIRWYHCGVNGAPDRV
;
A
#
# COMPACT_ATOMS: atom_id res chain seq x y z
N MET A 1 0.53 8.73 -17.94
CA MET A 1 0.83 8.67 -16.50
C MET A 1 -0.49 8.60 -15.78
N GLY A 2 -0.85 7.46 -15.19
CA GLY A 2 -1.48 7.59 -13.88
C GLY A 2 -0.46 8.29 -12.99
N ASP A 3 -0.86 9.40 -12.37
CA ASP A 3 -1.03 9.54 -10.91
C ASP A 3 0.02 8.90 -9.98
N ASN A 4 1.23 8.66 -10.49
CA ASN A 4 2.42 8.15 -9.81
C ASN A 4 3.04 9.18 -8.84
N PHE A 5 2.21 9.93 -8.11
CA PHE A 5 2.65 10.83 -7.07
C PHE A 5 3.38 10.10 -5.98
N ALA A 6 4.47 10.70 -5.51
CA ALA A 6 5.25 10.24 -4.39
C ALA A 6 4.41 10.13 -3.11
N ALA A 7 4.37 8.95 -2.51
CA ALA A 7 3.88 8.74 -1.16
C ALA A 7 4.82 9.41 -0.15
N ARG A 8 4.26 9.90 0.95
CA ARG A 8 4.97 10.71 1.95
C ARG A 8 4.39 10.49 3.35
N GLN A 9 5.17 10.46 4.43
CA GLN A 9 4.69 10.14 5.79
C GLN A 9 3.50 11.03 6.08
N GLY A 10 2.28 10.50 6.01
CA GLY A 10 1.11 11.38 5.98
C GLY A 10 0.03 11.22 4.91
N ASP A 11 0.03 10.30 3.94
CA ASP A 11 -1.11 10.16 3.00
C ASP A 11 -1.65 8.70 2.82
N ASP A 12 -2.95 8.40 3.04
CA ASP A 12 -3.45 7.09 3.60
C ASP A 12 -2.95 5.75 3.00
N ILE A 13 -2.84 4.64 3.77
CA ILE A 13 -2.81 3.27 3.18
C ILE A 13 -4.13 2.52 3.32
N ILE A 14 -4.45 1.87 2.21
CA ILE A 14 -5.71 1.23 1.90
C ILE A 14 -5.43 -0.25 1.72
N HIS A 15 -5.84 -1.07 2.69
CA HIS A 15 -6.37 -2.35 2.26
C HIS A 15 -7.71 -2.07 1.62
N THR A 16 -8.01 -2.74 0.52
CA THR A 16 -9.41 -2.87 0.15
C THR A 16 -10.16 -3.38 1.37
N SER A 17 -11.15 -2.59 1.79
CA SER A 17 -12.08 -3.02 2.84
C SER A 17 -13.01 -4.04 2.20
N VAL A 18 -13.58 -4.98 2.95
CA VAL A 18 -14.66 -5.83 2.40
C VAL A 18 -15.93 -4.98 2.16
N LEU A 19 -15.99 -3.76 2.71
CA LEU A 19 -16.94 -2.69 2.34
C LEU A 19 -16.35 -1.66 1.35
N GLY A 20 -15.06 -1.79 1.04
CA GLY A 20 -14.33 -1.03 0.04
C GLY A 20 -14.51 -1.67 -1.33
N ASP A 21 -14.30 -3.00 -1.45
CA ASP A 21 -14.60 -3.79 -2.65
C ASP A 21 -16.11 -3.83 -3.00
N VAL A 22 -16.98 -3.37 -2.09
CA VAL A 22 -18.42 -3.13 -2.31
C VAL A 22 -18.68 -1.66 -2.77
N ALA A 23 -17.62 -0.88 -3.01
CA ALA A 23 -17.68 0.54 -3.36
C ALA A 23 -16.61 1.01 -4.37
N THR A 24 -15.44 0.36 -4.51
CA THR A 24 -14.51 0.52 -5.65
C THR A 24 -15.17 -0.02 -6.90
N LEU A 25 -15.63 -1.26 -6.82
CA LEU A 25 -16.53 -1.89 -7.79
C LEU A 25 -17.61 -0.86 -8.21
N VAL A 26 -18.18 -0.14 -7.23
CA VAL A 26 -19.15 0.95 -7.43
C VAL A 26 -18.63 2.40 -7.47
N PHE A 27 -17.41 2.68 -7.91
CA PHE A 27 -17.07 3.96 -8.55
C PHE A 27 -15.97 3.89 -9.63
N GLU A 28 -15.33 2.72 -9.77
CA GLU A 28 -14.51 2.28 -10.91
C GLU A 28 -15.31 2.12 -12.21
N GLY A 29 -16.41 2.88 -12.37
CA GLY A 29 -17.26 2.95 -13.57
C GLY A 29 -17.29 4.31 -14.26
N VAL A 30 -16.93 5.39 -13.55
CA VAL A 30 -17.27 6.76 -14.00
C VAL A 30 -16.05 7.72 -14.11
N VAL A 31 -14.81 7.22 -13.96
CA VAL A 31 -13.59 8.06 -13.98
C VAL A 31 -12.36 7.46 -14.70
N PHE A 32 -12.00 6.18 -14.56
CA PHE A 32 -10.84 5.60 -15.26
C PHE A 32 -10.97 5.61 -16.80
N ALA A 33 -12.20 5.57 -17.33
CA ALA A 33 -12.59 5.92 -18.70
C ALA A 33 -12.51 7.43 -18.97
N ALA A 34 -11.45 8.02 -18.43
CA ALA A 34 -10.88 9.29 -18.82
C ALA A 34 -9.36 9.09 -18.87
N THR A 35 -8.72 9.05 -17.70
CA THR A 35 -7.25 9.23 -17.54
C THR A 35 -6.44 7.93 -17.44
N GLY A 36 -7.06 6.77 -17.24
CA GLY A 36 -6.32 5.52 -16.99
C GLY A 36 -5.47 5.02 -18.18
N ALA A 37 -5.74 5.51 -19.38
CA ALA A 37 -5.40 4.82 -20.62
C ALA A 37 -3.98 4.92 -21.13
N ILE A 38 -3.10 5.60 -20.39
CA ILE A 38 -1.74 5.93 -20.84
C ILE A 38 -0.72 5.64 -19.73
N VAL A 39 -0.86 4.48 -19.08
CA VAL A 39 0.15 3.86 -18.19
C VAL A 39 -0.01 2.34 -18.01
N ALA A 40 -1.22 1.78 -18.16
CA ALA A 40 -1.60 0.49 -17.58
C ALA A 40 -0.88 -0.79 -18.08
N GLY A 41 0.20 -0.68 -18.86
CA GLY A 41 1.14 -1.79 -19.12
C GLY A 41 2.39 -1.79 -18.23
N THR A 42 2.84 -0.62 -17.76
CA THR A 42 4.09 -0.46 -16.96
C THR A 42 3.92 -0.91 -15.49
N ALA A 43 3.29 -2.06 -15.30
CA ALA A 43 2.86 -2.63 -14.02
C ALA A 43 2.84 -4.18 -14.03
N ILE A 44 3.03 -4.80 -15.20
CA ILE A 44 2.87 -6.26 -15.37
C ILE A 44 4.19 -7.02 -15.23
N MET A 45 5.35 -6.34 -15.10
CA MET A 45 6.67 -7.01 -15.10
C MET A 45 7.59 -6.78 -13.90
N ALA A 46 7.10 -6.11 -12.87
CA ALA A 46 7.94 -5.58 -11.79
C ALA A 46 7.95 -6.47 -10.53
N ALA A 47 7.04 -7.44 -10.46
CA ALA A 47 7.13 -8.55 -9.51
C ALA A 47 8.26 -9.51 -9.91
N PRO A 48 9.04 -10.04 -8.93
CA PRO A 48 9.64 -9.30 -7.80
C PRO A 48 11.12 -8.90 -7.91
N LEU A 49 11.41 -7.78 -8.59
CA LEU A 49 12.78 -7.27 -8.84
C LEU A 49 13.25 -6.30 -7.74
N LEU A 50 12.86 -6.52 -6.49
CA LEU A 50 13.22 -5.59 -5.42
C LEU A 50 13.25 -6.23 -4.03
N THR A 51 13.78 -5.50 -3.06
CA THR A 51 14.72 -6.02 -2.06
C THR A 51 16.16 -5.92 -2.61
N ALA A 52 17.11 -5.74 -1.71
CA ALA A 52 18.55 -5.55 -1.89
C ALA A 52 18.98 -4.47 -2.83
N ALA A 53 20.06 -3.87 -2.40
CA ALA A 53 20.07 -2.81 -1.43
C ALA A 53 18.89 -2.62 -0.42
N GLY A 54 18.98 -1.83 0.65
CA GLY A 54 20.14 -1.13 1.19
C GLY A 54 19.83 -0.08 2.26
N ALA A 55 18.54 0.06 2.64
CA ALA A 55 18.14 0.43 3.98
C ALA A 55 18.81 1.68 4.56
N THR A 56 18.36 2.86 4.17
CA THR A 56 17.58 3.73 5.08
C THR A 56 16.25 3.93 4.38
N GLY A 57 15.08 4.06 5.00
CA GLY A 57 14.77 4.59 6.34
C GLY A 57 13.31 5.05 6.32
N ALA A 58 12.53 4.75 7.35
CA ALA A 58 11.28 4.05 7.09
C ALA A 58 10.09 4.80 6.41
N ALA A 59 8.97 4.12 6.52
CA ALA A 59 7.69 4.33 5.90
C ALA A 59 7.08 5.71 5.90
N ALA A 60 6.37 6.00 4.82
CA ALA A 60 5.84 7.33 4.66
C ALA A 60 4.52 7.41 3.86
N ALA A 61 3.36 7.24 4.51
CA ALA A 61 2.00 7.56 4.01
C ALA A 61 0.83 7.19 5.00
N ALA A 62 0.28 8.13 5.80
CA ALA A 62 -1.19 8.19 6.00
C ALA A 62 -1.79 9.49 6.55
N VAL A 63 -2.95 9.92 5.99
CA VAL A 63 -3.90 11.01 6.38
C VAL A 63 -3.93 12.32 5.54
N ALA A 64 -4.97 12.62 4.76
CA ALA A 64 -6.34 12.89 5.26
C ALA A 64 -7.39 13.08 4.12
N VAL A 65 -8.72 13.10 4.34
CA VAL A 65 -9.51 13.12 5.60
C VAL A 65 -10.75 12.21 5.53
N GLY A 66 -10.90 11.27 6.47
CA GLY A 66 -12.18 10.66 6.88
C GLY A 66 -12.17 9.13 7.01
N GLU A 67 -12.02 8.49 8.17
CA GLU A 67 -12.34 8.93 9.53
C GLU A 67 -11.63 8.11 10.63
N SER A 68 -10.30 8.03 10.55
CA SER A 68 -9.46 7.95 11.76
C SER A 68 -8.27 8.90 11.64
N CYS A 69 -8.50 9.95 10.85
CA CYS A 69 -7.50 10.66 10.08
C CYS A 69 -6.91 11.83 10.85
N PHE A 70 -6.16 11.53 11.88
CA PHE A 70 -5.80 12.57 12.85
C PHE A 70 -4.40 12.34 13.52
N PHE A 71 -3.87 11.10 13.64
CA PHE A 71 -2.62 10.82 14.39
C PHE A 71 -1.35 10.70 13.56
N SER A 72 -1.37 9.91 12.49
CA SER A 72 -0.23 9.77 11.60
C SER A 72 0.16 11.12 11.01
N GLY A 73 -0.84 11.89 10.56
CA GLY A 73 -0.80 13.23 9.95
C GLY A 73 -0.12 14.36 10.75
N MET A 74 0.69 14.05 11.76
CA MET A 74 1.50 15.04 12.49
C MET A 74 2.96 14.59 12.68
N ILE A 75 3.23 13.30 12.94
CA ILE A 75 4.59 12.71 12.74
C ILE A 75 4.95 12.70 11.25
N ALA A 76 3.90 12.54 10.44
CA ALA A 76 3.85 12.80 9.02
C ALA A 76 4.44 14.14 8.62
N GLY A 77 3.72 15.20 9.02
CA GLY A 77 4.08 16.61 8.85
C GLY A 77 5.32 17.03 9.64
N PHE A 78 6.11 16.08 10.15
CA PHE A 78 7.28 16.39 10.94
C PHE A 78 8.58 16.44 10.15
N MET A 79 9.14 15.29 9.76
CA MET A 79 10.50 15.30 9.17
C MET A 79 10.46 16.06 7.82
N THR A 80 9.28 16.09 7.19
CA THR A 80 8.71 17.19 6.42
C THR A 80 9.67 18.09 5.65
N GLY A 81 9.70 19.40 5.91
CA GLY A 81 10.42 20.40 5.12
C GLY A 81 11.93 20.35 5.32
N ALA A 82 12.47 19.18 5.66
CA ALA A 82 13.88 18.91 5.51
C ALA A 82 14.26 18.49 4.09
N LEU A 83 13.38 18.42 3.10
CA LEU A 83 13.79 18.43 1.68
C LEU A 83 12.62 18.89 0.80
N GLY A 84 12.90 19.90 -0.02
CA GLY A 84 11.89 20.52 -0.88
C GLY A 84 11.58 19.71 -2.14
N LEU A 85 10.28 19.51 -2.37
CA LEU A 85 9.49 20.08 -3.49
C LEU A 85 10.10 20.00 -4.93
N ALA A 86 9.36 19.74 -6.02
CA ALA A 86 7.93 19.51 -6.25
C ALA A 86 7.77 18.58 -7.51
N ASP A 87 6.70 18.51 -8.33
CA ASP A 87 5.76 19.50 -8.87
C ASP A 87 4.56 18.76 -9.54
N ASP A 88 3.34 19.33 -9.56
CA ASP A 88 2.02 18.66 -9.63
C ASP A 88 1.55 18.10 -10.99
N ILE A 89 0.59 17.14 -10.93
CA ILE A 89 -0.63 17.20 -11.78
C ILE A 89 -1.82 16.30 -11.38
N SER A 90 -1.62 15.20 -10.66
CA SER A 90 -2.69 14.21 -10.36
C SER A 90 -3.75 14.65 -9.34
N LYS A 91 -3.48 15.62 -8.46
CA LYS A 91 -4.30 15.79 -7.23
C LYS A 91 -5.72 16.24 -7.51
N GLY A 92 -5.95 16.96 -8.61
CA GLY A 92 -7.30 17.33 -9.07
C GLY A 92 -8.20 16.13 -9.43
N CYS A 93 -7.65 14.92 -9.58
CA CYS A 93 -8.42 13.68 -9.77
C CYS A 93 -8.60 12.89 -8.46
N SER A 94 -7.60 12.86 -7.57
CA SER A 94 -7.71 12.14 -6.29
C SER A 94 -8.52 12.90 -5.24
N GLU A 95 -8.37 14.22 -5.13
CA GLU A 95 -9.17 15.08 -4.23
C GLU A 95 -10.68 14.89 -4.45
N LEU A 96 -11.12 14.72 -5.71
CA LEU A 96 -12.53 14.52 -6.04
C LEU A 96 -13.03 13.10 -5.74
N ALA A 97 -12.15 12.08 -5.61
CA ALA A 97 -12.56 10.74 -5.18
C ALA A 97 -12.62 10.64 -3.66
N ASN A 98 -11.56 11.11 -2.99
CA ASN A 98 -11.37 11.00 -1.55
C ASN A 98 -12.32 11.90 -0.75
N ALA A 99 -12.92 12.93 -1.36
CA ALA A 99 -13.98 13.73 -0.74
C ALA A 99 -15.34 13.00 -0.61
N LEU A 100 -15.57 11.93 -1.37
CA LEU A 100 -16.88 11.26 -1.52
C LEU A 100 -16.89 9.92 -0.78
N PHE A 101 -15.83 9.14 -1.03
CA PHE A 101 -15.50 7.90 -0.35
C PHE A 101 -14.08 8.07 0.19
N PRO A 102 -13.88 8.78 1.31
CA PRO A 102 -12.56 8.87 1.90
C PRO A 102 -12.08 7.45 2.21
N PRO A 103 -10.97 7.00 1.59
CA PRO A 103 -10.61 5.59 1.60
C PRO A 103 -10.24 5.19 3.03
N SER A 104 -11.09 4.37 3.65
CA SER A 104 -10.99 4.04 5.08
C SER A 104 -9.58 3.55 5.41
N PRO A 105 -8.76 4.30 6.17
CA PRO A 105 -7.35 3.97 6.28
C PRO A 105 -7.18 2.73 7.13
N ALA A 106 -6.94 1.61 6.46
CA ALA A 106 -6.70 0.31 7.11
C ALA A 106 -5.37 0.30 7.87
N GLY A 107 -4.55 1.34 7.72
CA GLY A 107 -3.37 1.59 8.50
C GLY A 107 -2.72 2.91 8.17
N THR A 108 -1.47 3.05 8.59
CA THR A 108 -0.66 4.26 8.37
C THR A 108 0.80 3.91 8.11
N ILE A 109 1.38 4.25 6.95
CA ILE A 109 2.83 4.06 6.74
C ILE A 109 3.57 5.14 7.56
N SER A 110 4.26 4.71 8.62
CA SER A 110 4.28 5.42 9.91
C SER A 110 5.57 6.13 10.34
N THR A 111 6.72 5.91 9.68
CA THR A 111 8.06 6.26 10.24
C THR A 111 9.11 6.69 9.19
N GLY A 112 8.96 7.88 8.62
CA GLY A 112 9.40 8.34 7.28
C GLY A 112 10.87 8.31 6.84
N SER A 113 11.07 8.74 5.58
CA SER A 113 12.40 8.91 5.01
C SER A 113 13.19 10.03 5.70
N THR A 114 13.92 9.63 6.74
CA THR A 114 14.84 10.40 7.60
C THR A 114 15.76 11.44 6.93
N ASN A 115 15.93 11.44 5.60
CA ASN A 115 16.97 12.23 4.92
C ASN A 115 16.77 12.49 3.41
N VAL A 116 15.64 12.09 2.80
CA VAL A 116 15.14 12.59 1.48
C VAL A 116 13.63 12.69 1.60
N LEU A 117 13.09 13.88 1.44
CA LEU A 117 11.71 14.17 1.79
C LEU A 117 11.00 14.71 0.55
N THR A 118 9.81 14.18 0.32
CA THR A 118 8.91 14.55 -0.75
C THR A 118 8.08 15.73 -0.30
N ASN A 119 8.30 16.88 -0.93
CA ASN A 119 7.33 17.95 -0.90
C ASN A 119 7.04 18.50 0.51
N ASP A 120 8.11 18.67 1.28
CA ASP A 120 8.06 18.97 2.70
C ASP A 120 7.17 17.96 3.48
N ILE A 121 7.22 16.67 3.14
CA ILE A 121 6.76 15.49 3.89
C ILE A 121 7.77 14.34 3.64
N PRO A 122 8.15 13.46 4.59
CA PRO A 122 9.15 12.43 4.33
C PRO A 122 8.71 11.53 3.21
N ALA A 123 9.52 11.37 2.17
CA ALA A 123 9.17 10.49 1.06
C ALA A 123 9.00 9.06 1.59
N ALA A 124 8.05 8.30 1.05
CA ALA A 124 8.11 6.86 1.25
C ALA A 124 9.14 6.30 0.30
N ARG A 125 9.90 5.39 0.88
CA ARG A 125 10.75 4.48 0.17
C ARG A 125 10.13 3.10 0.36
N ALA A 126 10.51 2.17 -0.49
CA ALA A 126 10.02 0.82 -0.39
C ALA A 126 11.06 -0.03 0.31
N ALA A 127 10.70 -1.16 0.90
CA ALA A 127 11.56 -1.82 1.89
C ALA A 127 12.71 -2.68 1.31
N GLY A 128 13.46 -2.08 0.37
CA GLY A 128 14.68 -2.49 -0.35
C GLY A 128 15.03 -1.51 -1.50
N GLN A 129 16.24 -1.62 -2.07
CA GLN A 129 16.98 -0.83 -3.11
C GLN A 129 17.43 -1.87 -4.17
N LEU A 130 18.34 -1.66 -5.15
CA LEU A 130 18.66 -2.65 -6.24
C LEU A 130 20.10 -3.26 -6.17
N VAL A 131 20.47 -4.38 -6.87
CA VAL A 131 21.88 -4.94 -7.09
C VAL A 131 22.07 -5.74 -8.43
N ALA A 132 23.32 -6.10 -8.82
CA ALA A 132 23.83 -6.45 -10.17
C ALA A 132 25.03 -7.48 -10.21
N ASP A 133 25.44 -8.09 -11.34
CA ASP A 133 26.54 -9.12 -11.46
C ASP A 133 27.80 -8.63 -12.21
N THR A 134 29.01 -8.91 -11.71
CA THR A 134 30.27 -8.72 -12.46
C THR A 134 31.33 -9.81 -12.23
N GLY A 135 31.30 -10.87 -13.06
CA GLY A 135 32.52 -11.39 -13.72
C GLY A 135 33.24 -12.60 -13.09
N LYS A 136 33.23 -13.72 -13.82
CA LYS A 136 33.74 -15.06 -13.43
C LYS A 136 35.25 -15.27 -13.65
N ALA A 137 35.90 -16.13 -12.83
CA ALA A 137 36.81 -17.22 -13.29
C ALA A 137 37.42 -18.11 -12.16
N GLY A 138 37.34 -19.46 -12.30
CA GLY A 138 38.54 -20.32 -12.20
C GLY A 138 38.73 -21.39 -11.09
N LEU A 139 38.38 -22.65 -11.42
CA LEU A 139 39.14 -23.91 -11.18
C LEU A 139 39.16 -24.70 -9.83
N THR A 140 38.90 -26.02 -9.99
CA THR A 140 39.46 -27.23 -9.30
C THR A 140 38.87 -27.74 -7.96
N GLU A 141 39.15 -29.01 -7.65
CA GLU A 141 38.31 -29.95 -6.87
C GLU A 141 38.80 -30.30 -5.43
N LYS A 142 37.83 -30.63 -4.56
CA LYS A 142 37.84 -31.66 -3.47
C LYS A 142 38.79 -31.50 -2.24
N PRO A 143 38.42 -32.09 -1.08
CA PRO A 143 37.07 -32.22 -0.48
C PRO A 143 37.05 -31.98 1.07
N GLU A 144 35.87 -32.14 1.69
CA GLU A 144 35.65 -32.41 3.13
C GLU A 144 36.17 -31.38 4.17
N GLU A 145 35.27 -30.47 4.58
CA GLU A 145 35.04 -30.10 5.99
C GLU A 145 33.51 -30.01 6.20
N GLU A 146 33.01 -30.11 7.44
CA GLU A 146 31.59 -30.44 7.72
C GLU A 146 30.65 -29.23 7.60
N GLU A 147 29.68 -29.27 6.68
CA GLU A 147 28.63 -28.26 6.49
C GLU A 147 27.33 -28.65 7.21
N HIS A 148 26.84 -27.83 8.14
CA HIS A 148 25.61 -28.06 8.90
C HIS A 148 24.33 -27.81 8.09
N SER A 149 24.02 -28.73 7.20
CA SER A 149 22.76 -28.77 6.44
C SER A 149 21.55 -29.12 7.31
N PHE A 150 20.33 -28.84 6.84
CA PHE A 150 19.09 -29.46 7.34
C PHE A 150 19.18 -30.99 7.46
N ARG A 151 20.05 -31.67 6.68
CA ARG A 151 20.39 -33.10 6.87
C ARG A 151 20.92 -33.42 8.27
N ASP A 152 21.73 -32.56 8.88
CA ASP A 152 22.28 -32.79 10.22
C ASP A 152 21.19 -32.61 11.28
N TYR A 153 20.42 -31.52 11.19
CA TYR A 153 19.28 -31.25 12.05
C TYR A 153 18.23 -32.39 11.98
N ALA A 154 17.86 -32.82 10.78
CA ALA A 154 16.86 -33.87 10.58
C ALA A 154 17.39 -35.28 10.90
N SER A 155 18.68 -35.59 10.70
CA SER A 155 19.25 -36.88 11.12
C SER A 155 19.46 -36.95 12.64
N MET A 156 19.84 -35.85 13.30
CA MET A 156 19.83 -35.72 14.76
C MET A 156 18.44 -35.97 15.35
N LEU A 157 17.39 -35.49 14.68
CA LEU A 157 16.00 -35.64 15.15
C LEU A 157 15.37 -37.00 14.82
N LEU A 158 15.79 -37.67 13.74
CA LEU A 158 15.25 -38.97 13.35
C LEU A 158 16.05 -40.19 13.85
N ASN A 159 17.30 -40.02 14.30
CA ASN A 159 18.23 -41.11 14.65
C ASN A 159 18.45 -42.12 13.50
N SER A 160 18.19 -41.72 12.25
CA SER A 160 18.37 -42.54 11.05
C SER A 160 19.73 -42.28 10.41
N GLY A 161 20.37 -43.34 9.90
CA GLY A 161 21.64 -43.21 9.18
C GLY A 161 21.50 -42.43 7.87
N THR A 162 22.59 -41.84 7.40
CA THR A 162 22.69 -40.91 6.26
C THR A 162 22.05 -41.38 4.94
N ALA A 163 21.75 -42.68 4.80
CA ALA A 163 21.00 -43.24 3.68
C ALA A 163 19.59 -42.63 3.50
N PHE A 164 18.85 -42.35 4.58
CA PHE A 164 17.47 -41.82 4.51
C PHE A 164 17.38 -40.56 3.64
N PHE A 165 18.26 -39.58 3.89
CA PHE A 165 18.26 -38.29 3.20
C PHE A 165 18.96 -38.32 1.83
N SER A 166 19.50 -39.46 1.40
CA SER A 166 20.19 -39.57 0.10
C SER A 166 19.21 -39.68 -1.09
N GLN A 167 17.96 -40.08 -0.84
CA GLN A 167 16.92 -40.25 -1.87
C GLN A 167 15.93 -39.07 -1.94
N LEU A 168 16.20 -38.00 -1.21
CA LEU A 168 15.20 -36.97 -0.84
C LEU A 168 15.27 -35.69 -1.69
N TRP A 169 16.21 -35.58 -2.65
CA TRP A 169 16.70 -34.27 -3.15
C TRP A 169 17.09 -34.20 -4.65
N ASP A 170 16.28 -34.71 -5.58
CA ASP A 170 16.39 -34.41 -7.04
C ASP A 170 15.05 -34.79 -7.75
N PRO A 171 14.44 -34.01 -8.70
CA PRO A 171 14.89 -32.78 -9.38
C PRO A 171 13.87 -31.59 -9.62
N THR A 172 14.32 -30.30 -9.55
CA THR A 172 13.86 -29.04 -10.29
C THR A 172 12.43 -28.41 -10.16
N VAL A 173 12.08 -27.08 -10.38
CA VAL A 173 12.66 -25.68 -10.25
C VAL A 173 11.75 -24.63 -11.02
N ASP A 174 11.27 -23.37 -10.66
CA ASP A 174 11.28 -22.48 -9.44
C ASP A 174 10.17 -21.34 -9.19
N GLY A 175 10.47 -20.00 -9.08
CA GLY A 175 9.68 -18.76 -8.76
C GLY A 175 10.44 -17.34 -8.81
N PRO A 176 10.04 -16.26 -8.07
CA PRO A 176 10.27 -14.77 -8.30
C PRO A 176 11.68 -14.03 -8.49
N SER A 177 11.69 -12.71 -8.90
CA SER A 177 12.74 -11.91 -9.67
C SER A 177 14.20 -11.81 -9.24
N GLY A 178 14.77 -12.93 -8.86
CA GLY A 178 16.19 -13.09 -8.69
C GLY A 178 16.77 -12.23 -7.58
N GLN A 179 18.10 -12.04 -7.60
CA GLN A 179 18.88 -11.77 -6.39
C GLN A 179 18.19 -10.57 -5.75
N VAL A 180 17.58 -10.75 -4.55
CA VAL A 180 16.65 -9.92 -3.75
C VAL A 180 16.86 -9.79 -2.17
N LYS A 181 17.19 -8.68 -1.45
CA LYS A 181 17.48 -8.62 0.07
C LYS A 181 16.81 -7.53 0.97
N PRO A 182 15.88 -7.84 1.88
CA PRO A 182 14.87 -6.88 2.40
C PRO A 182 15.29 -5.87 3.49
N SER A 183 15.20 -4.56 3.22
CA SER A 183 15.43 -3.47 4.17
C SER A 183 14.43 -3.44 5.34
N GLY A 184 14.92 -3.33 6.58
CA GLY A 184 14.13 -3.28 7.84
C GLY A 184 13.34 -1.97 8.07
N VAL A 185 13.12 -1.23 7.00
CA VAL A 185 12.48 0.08 6.85
C VAL A 185 11.98 0.07 5.39
N ASP A 186 10.69 0.08 5.10
CA ASP A 186 9.74 1.15 5.38
C ASP A 186 8.40 0.70 6.04
N LYS A 187 8.25 0.83 7.37
CA LYS A 187 7.16 0.26 8.20
C LYS A 187 5.70 0.77 8.05
N VAL A 188 4.80 -0.12 7.68
CA VAL A 188 3.35 0.11 7.59
C VAL A 188 2.69 -0.28 8.92
N ASP A 189 2.20 0.69 9.69
CA ASP A 189 1.33 0.44 10.86
C ASP A 189 -0.07 0.06 10.35
N CYS A 190 -0.22 -1.17 9.91
CA CYS A 190 -1.51 -1.66 9.45
C CYS A 190 -2.39 -2.04 10.65
N LYS A 191 -3.51 -1.31 10.86
CA LYS A 191 -4.59 -1.70 11.80
C LYS A 191 -5.25 -3.02 11.41
N LYS A 192 -4.93 -3.47 10.19
CA LYS A 192 -5.36 -4.71 9.55
C LYS A 192 -4.20 -5.69 9.35
N HIS A 193 -2.92 -5.41 9.68
CA HIS A 193 -1.82 -6.37 9.46
C HIS A 193 -0.64 -6.22 10.44
N ASP A 194 -0.31 -7.29 11.17
CA ASP A 194 0.80 -7.35 12.13
C ASP A 194 1.40 -8.78 12.17
N PRO A 195 2.70 -9.00 12.48
CA PRO A 195 3.68 -8.06 13.03
C PRO A 195 4.43 -7.24 11.98
N VAL A 196 4.31 -5.90 12.07
CA VAL A 196 5.04 -4.89 11.30
C VAL A 196 5.10 -5.18 9.80
N GLN A 197 4.13 -4.66 9.07
CA GLN A 197 4.23 -4.62 7.62
C GLN A 197 5.21 -3.54 7.16
N TYR A 198 5.54 -3.52 5.88
CA TYR A 198 6.45 -2.57 5.25
C TYR A 198 5.93 -2.22 3.85
N LEU A 199 6.41 -1.15 3.23
CA LEU A 199 6.20 -0.92 1.81
C LEU A 199 6.94 -1.96 0.98
N ALA A 200 6.26 -2.50 -0.02
CA ALA A 200 6.72 -3.63 -0.81
C ALA A 200 6.47 -3.45 -2.31
N GLU A 201 6.09 -2.27 -2.78
CA GLU A 201 6.41 -1.75 -4.11
C GLU A 201 6.97 -0.34 -4.02
N GLY A 202 7.78 0.02 -5.01
CA GLY A 202 8.30 1.37 -5.25
C GLY A 202 8.97 1.47 -6.62
N SER A 203 9.45 2.65 -6.99
CA SER A 203 10.01 2.95 -8.31
C SER A 203 11.37 2.30 -8.65
N SER A 204 11.42 1.58 -9.77
CA SER A 204 12.65 1.06 -10.41
C SER A 204 13.75 2.09 -10.66
N SER A 205 13.40 3.33 -11.02
CA SER A 205 14.30 4.32 -11.61
C SER A 205 14.42 5.62 -10.82
N VAL A 206 13.68 5.74 -9.71
CA VAL A 206 13.76 6.85 -8.77
C VAL A 206 13.69 6.28 -7.37
N SER A 207 14.85 6.02 -6.82
CA SER A 207 15.01 5.72 -5.42
C SER A 207 15.16 6.98 -4.58
N VAL A 208 14.46 7.01 -3.44
CA VAL A 208 14.61 8.01 -2.39
C VAL A 208 15.59 7.41 -1.40
N ASN A 209 16.75 8.04 -1.25
CA ASN A 209 17.88 7.44 -0.53
C ASN A 209 18.03 5.97 -0.88
N ASP A 210 18.17 5.73 -2.18
CA ASP A 210 18.60 4.46 -2.71
C ASP A 210 17.46 3.38 -2.65
N LEU A 211 16.60 3.32 -1.62
CA LEU A 211 15.32 2.59 -1.66
C LEU A 211 14.34 3.20 -2.72
N PRO A 212 13.91 2.49 -3.78
CA PRO A 212 12.78 2.81 -4.65
C PRO A 212 11.66 3.57 -3.98
N ALA A 213 11.42 4.76 -4.49
CA ALA A 213 10.50 5.69 -3.90
C ALA A 213 9.07 5.31 -4.26
N VAL A 214 8.20 5.39 -3.27
CA VAL A 214 6.85 4.84 -3.32
C VAL A 214 5.87 5.90 -3.75
N ARG A 215 4.76 5.45 -4.30
CA ARG A 215 3.71 6.28 -4.86
C ARG A 215 2.33 5.95 -4.31
N ALA A 216 1.36 6.75 -4.74
CA ALA A 216 -0.01 6.26 -4.91
C ALA A 216 -0.03 4.86 -5.51
N GLN A 217 -0.92 4.02 -5.00
CA GLN A 217 -1.19 2.64 -5.44
C GLN A 217 -0.05 1.61 -5.30
N ASP A 218 1.20 1.99 -5.02
CA ASP A 218 2.26 1.03 -4.70
C ASP A 218 1.88 0.20 -3.45
N ARG A 219 2.16 -1.11 -3.47
CA ARG A 219 1.75 -2.05 -2.42
C ARG A 219 2.68 -2.13 -1.21
N THR A 220 2.18 -2.76 -0.15
CA THR A 220 2.86 -3.10 1.10
C THR A 220 3.10 -4.62 1.22
N THR A 221 3.86 -5.11 2.21
CA THR A 221 4.14 -6.54 2.42
C THR A 221 2.90 -7.37 2.74
N CYS A 222 1.78 -6.70 2.99
CA CYS A 222 0.45 -7.27 3.12
C CYS A 222 -0.49 -6.97 1.93
N GLY A 223 0.01 -6.37 0.85
CA GLY A 223 -0.81 -6.03 -0.32
C GLY A 223 -1.85 -4.93 -0.07
N ALA A 224 -1.72 -4.12 0.99
CA ALA A 224 -2.39 -2.81 1.01
C ALA A 224 -1.72 -1.91 -0.02
N THR A 225 -2.50 -1.08 -0.71
CA THR A 225 -2.00 -0.05 -1.62
C THR A 225 -1.92 1.30 -0.90
N VAL A 226 -0.99 2.17 -1.30
CA VAL A 226 -1.06 3.58 -0.88
C VAL A 226 -2.23 4.29 -1.56
N SER A 227 -2.86 5.22 -0.85
CA SER A 227 -3.91 6.12 -1.32
C SER A 227 -3.41 7.00 -2.47
N THR A 228 -4.37 7.50 -3.25
CA THR A 228 -4.12 8.51 -4.28
C THR A 228 -4.03 9.93 -3.71
N ASP A 229 -4.30 10.14 -2.41
CA ASP A 229 -4.20 11.47 -1.75
C ASP A 229 -2.77 11.87 -1.31
N VAL A 230 -1.77 11.31 -1.98
CA VAL A 230 -0.33 11.46 -1.69
C VAL A 230 0.22 12.85 -2.03
N SER A 231 1.52 12.98 -2.34
CA SER A 231 2.15 14.23 -2.76
C SER A 231 1.24 15.03 -3.71
N PRO A 232 0.91 16.31 -3.44
CA PRO A 232 0.26 17.14 -4.45
C PRO A 232 1.13 17.28 -5.70
N ASN A 233 2.45 17.17 -5.50
CA ASN A 233 3.42 17.65 -6.44
C ASN A 233 4.32 16.52 -6.98
N VAL A 234 5.45 16.22 -6.33
CA VAL A 234 6.45 15.23 -6.79
C VAL A 234 5.81 13.94 -7.32
N VAL A 235 6.07 13.59 -8.59
CA VAL A 235 5.75 12.31 -9.23
C VAL A 235 7.04 11.49 -9.39
N ILE A 236 6.90 10.17 -9.34
CA ILE A 236 8.01 9.21 -9.38
C ILE A 236 7.90 8.31 -10.62
N GLY A 237 8.83 8.47 -11.57
CA GLY A 237 8.88 7.64 -12.80
C GLY A 237 9.35 6.20 -12.53
N GLY A 238 9.30 5.31 -13.53
CA GLY A 238 9.69 3.90 -13.41
C GLY A 238 8.55 2.95 -12.99
N GLU A 239 8.72 1.65 -13.21
CA GLU A 239 7.76 0.61 -12.79
C GLU A 239 7.76 0.37 -11.27
N SER A 240 6.72 -0.32 -10.79
CA SER A 240 6.48 -0.66 -9.37
C SER A 240 7.12 -2.00 -9.02
N VAL A 241 8.43 -2.01 -8.87
CA VAL A 241 9.19 -3.22 -8.54
C VAL A 241 8.92 -3.64 -7.09
N VAL A 242 8.88 -4.95 -6.80
CA VAL A 242 8.34 -5.50 -5.53
C VAL A 242 9.43 -5.76 -4.48
N VAL A 243 9.34 -5.12 -3.31
CA VAL A 243 10.47 -4.63 -2.47
C VAL A 243 10.67 -5.27 -1.14
N ARG A 244 9.79 -6.19 -0.84
CA ARG A 244 9.90 -7.32 0.05
C ARG A 244 9.19 -8.43 -0.71
N PRO A 245 9.40 -9.71 -0.42
CA PRO A 245 8.39 -10.68 -0.82
C PRO A 245 7.05 -10.14 -0.28
N ILE A 246 6.17 -9.72 -1.19
CA ILE A 246 4.76 -9.53 -0.88
C ILE A 246 4.30 -10.94 -0.57
N LYS A 247 4.42 -11.31 0.71
CA LYS A 247 3.58 -12.34 1.26
C LYS A 247 2.16 -11.95 0.88
N SER A 248 1.33 -12.93 0.57
CA SER A 248 -0.09 -12.66 0.61
C SER A 248 -0.40 -12.04 1.96
N GLY A 249 -0.87 -10.79 1.99
CA GLY A 249 -1.53 -10.22 3.16
C GLY A 249 -2.92 -10.78 3.33
N LYS A 250 -2.99 -12.11 3.28
CA LYS A 250 -3.37 -12.88 4.45
C LYS A 250 -2.41 -12.54 5.61
N LEU A 251 -2.62 -11.45 6.35
CA LEU A 251 -3.71 -11.35 7.33
C LEU A 251 -4.13 -12.75 7.76
N PRO A 252 -3.97 -13.07 9.04
CA PRO A 252 -4.99 -13.80 9.72
C PRO A 252 -6.37 -13.37 9.20
N GLY A 253 -6.89 -12.15 9.28
CA GLY A 253 -8.19 -11.71 8.69
C GLY A 253 -8.78 -12.45 7.46
N LEU A 254 -8.03 -12.61 6.35
CA LEU A 254 -8.48 -13.39 5.19
C LEU A 254 -8.12 -14.87 5.31
N GLU A 255 -6.95 -15.21 5.86
CA GLU A 255 -6.61 -16.59 6.22
C GLU A 255 -7.44 -17.12 7.40
N ILE A 256 -8.25 -16.28 8.06
CA ILE A 256 -9.21 -16.51 9.13
C ILE A 256 -10.56 -16.66 8.51
N MET A 257 -10.99 -15.83 7.55
CA MET A 257 -12.24 -16.12 6.85
C MET A 257 -12.13 -17.49 6.17
N TYR A 258 -10.94 -17.87 5.71
CA TYR A 258 -10.68 -19.17 5.12
C TYR A 258 -10.15 -20.25 6.08
N MET A 259 -9.44 -19.94 7.17
CA MET A 259 -9.26 -20.91 8.25
C MET A 259 -10.61 -21.18 8.88
N ALA A 260 -11.39 -20.19 9.29
CA ALA A 260 -12.78 -20.38 9.72
C ALA A 260 -13.56 -21.24 8.71
N ALA A 261 -13.48 -20.99 7.41
CA ALA A 261 -14.05 -21.90 6.42
C ALA A 261 -13.52 -23.35 6.60
N SER A 262 -12.22 -23.61 6.38
CA SER A 262 -11.62 -24.96 6.43
C SER A 262 -11.78 -25.68 7.77
N LEU A 263 -11.57 -24.96 8.90
CA LEU A 263 -11.72 -25.39 10.29
C LEU A 263 -13.17 -25.72 10.69
N LEU A 264 -14.15 -25.34 9.86
CA LEU A 264 -15.56 -25.60 10.08
C LEU A 264 -16.16 -26.58 9.06
N MET A 265 -15.61 -26.61 7.84
CA MET A 265 -15.98 -27.50 6.73
C MET A 265 -15.48 -28.94 6.92
N GLY A 266 -14.37 -29.13 7.66
CA GLY A 266 -13.88 -30.45 8.05
C GLY A 266 -13.13 -31.23 6.96
N LYS A 267 -12.86 -30.61 5.80
CA LYS A 267 -11.98 -31.10 4.72
C LYS A 267 -11.37 -29.95 3.93
N SER A 268 -10.22 -30.20 3.31
CA SER A 268 -9.51 -29.40 2.31
C SER A 268 -8.99 -28.02 2.74
N GLN A 269 -7.69 -27.97 3.01
CA GLN A 269 -6.89 -26.73 3.07
C GLN A 269 -6.51 -26.17 1.67
N LYS A 270 -6.82 -26.86 0.56
CA LYS A 270 -6.42 -26.45 -0.80
C LYS A 270 -6.78 -25.00 -1.15
N MET A 271 -7.91 -24.49 -0.65
CA MET A 271 -8.41 -23.16 -0.99
C MET A 271 -7.42 -22.03 -0.62
N LEU A 272 -6.49 -22.25 0.31
CA LEU A 272 -5.54 -21.23 0.77
C LEU A 272 -4.13 -21.33 0.18
N LYS A 273 -3.68 -22.53 -0.19
CA LYS A 273 -2.26 -22.82 -0.48
C LYS A 273 -1.80 -22.52 -1.90
N ALA A 274 -2.74 -22.28 -2.82
CA ALA A 274 -2.42 -21.81 -4.18
C ALA A 274 -1.91 -20.35 -4.24
N LEU A 275 -2.10 -19.55 -3.17
CA LEU A 275 -1.91 -18.09 -3.22
C LEU A 275 -0.48 -17.54 -3.09
N PRO A 276 0.42 -18.05 -2.23
CA PRO A 276 1.69 -17.36 -1.92
C PRO A 276 2.55 -17.11 -3.15
N CYS A 277 2.63 -18.08 -4.05
CA CYS A 277 3.50 -18.03 -5.22
C CYS A 277 2.83 -17.41 -6.45
N MET A 278 1.48 -17.46 -6.57
CA MET A 278 0.77 -16.85 -7.70
C MET A 278 0.61 -15.33 -7.58
N LEU A 279 0.69 -14.75 -6.39
CA LEU A 279 0.70 -13.28 -6.23
C LEU A 279 2.01 -12.62 -6.68
N ALA A 280 3.07 -13.41 -6.88
CA ALA A 280 4.31 -12.97 -7.52
C ALA A 280 4.24 -12.95 -9.07
N MET A 281 3.13 -13.44 -9.66
CA MET A 281 2.86 -13.36 -11.09
C MET A 281 2.24 -11.98 -11.41
N ALA A 282 3.05 -10.99 -11.77
CA ALA A 282 2.48 -9.72 -12.23
C ALA A 282 1.73 -9.92 -13.57
N GLY A 283 0.65 -9.14 -13.74
CA GLY A 283 -0.43 -9.37 -14.71
C GLY A 283 -1.71 -9.97 -14.11
N GLY A 284 -1.61 -10.76 -13.03
CA GLY A 284 -2.72 -11.53 -12.44
C GLY A 284 -3.76 -10.74 -11.61
N GLY A 285 -4.27 -9.60 -12.08
CA GLY A 285 -5.31 -8.83 -11.37
C GLY A 285 -6.60 -9.62 -11.07
N MET A 286 -6.82 -10.73 -11.79
CA MET A 286 -8.00 -11.58 -11.71
C MET A 286 -7.90 -12.68 -10.64
N ILE A 287 -6.74 -12.90 -10.01
CA ILE A 287 -6.59 -13.94 -8.97
C ILE A 287 -7.13 -13.46 -7.61
N ALA A 288 -7.01 -12.16 -7.32
CA ALA A 288 -7.50 -11.57 -6.07
C ALA A 288 -9.04 -11.55 -6.00
N SER A 289 -9.71 -11.21 -7.10
CA SER A 289 -11.18 -11.13 -7.16
C SER A 289 -11.86 -12.48 -6.88
N ARG A 290 -11.28 -13.60 -7.36
CA ARG A 290 -11.82 -14.96 -7.12
C ARG A 290 -12.10 -15.26 -5.65
N MET A 291 -11.25 -14.73 -4.75
CA MET A 291 -11.35 -14.93 -3.30
C MET A 291 -12.01 -13.76 -2.60
N GLY A 292 -11.84 -12.52 -3.07
CA GLY A 292 -12.67 -11.40 -2.62
C GLY A 292 -14.15 -11.78 -2.65
N GLU A 293 -14.63 -12.25 -3.81
CA GLU A 293 -16.03 -12.61 -4.02
C GLU A 293 -16.46 -13.84 -3.22
N ALA A 294 -15.71 -14.95 -3.28
CA ALA A 294 -16.05 -16.15 -2.52
C ALA A 294 -16.08 -15.93 -1.00
N SER A 295 -15.32 -14.96 -0.46
CA SER A 295 -15.34 -14.62 0.97
C SER A 295 -16.63 -13.93 1.42
N ARG A 296 -17.31 -13.19 0.53
CA ARG A 296 -18.61 -12.54 0.80
C ARG A 296 -19.67 -13.56 1.22
N ALA A 297 -19.60 -14.75 0.63
CA ALA A 297 -20.50 -15.85 0.89
C ALA A 297 -20.29 -16.54 2.26
N THR A 298 -19.21 -16.26 2.98
CA THR A 298 -18.83 -16.98 4.21
C THR A 298 -19.54 -16.47 5.47
N PHE A 299 -19.78 -15.15 5.56
CA PHE A 299 -20.10 -14.38 6.78
C PHE A 299 -19.07 -14.55 7.92
N PHE A 300 -18.71 -13.43 8.56
CA PHE A 300 -17.68 -13.38 9.60
C PHE A 300 -18.05 -12.32 10.66
N PRO A 301 -17.82 -12.56 11.97
CA PRO A 301 -17.05 -13.65 12.60
C PRO A 301 -17.86 -14.92 12.92
N VAL A 302 -19.03 -15.08 12.30
CA VAL A 302 -19.93 -16.22 12.45
C VAL A 302 -20.16 -16.87 11.08
N HIS A 303 -19.65 -18.09 10.89
CA HIS A 303 -19.67 -18.78 9.61
C HIS A 303 -21.10 -19.19 9.20
N ALA A 304 -21.61 -18.69 8.08
CA ALA A 304 -23.01 -18.81 7.70
C ALA A 304 -23.51 -20.27 7.59
N ALA A 305 -22.68 -21.20 7.10
CA ALA A 305 -23.10 -22.58 6.84
C ALA A 305 -23.11 -23.49 8.08
N THR A 306 -22.24 -23.22 9.07
CA THR A 306 -22.11 -24.03 10.29
C THR A 306 -22.57 -23.32 11.55
N GLY A 307 -22.80 -22.01 11.48
CA GLY A 307 -23.18 -21.14 12.60
C GLY A 307 -22.14 -20.99 13.69
N ALA A 308 -20.91 -21.44 13.46
CA ALA A 308 -19.85 -21.41 14.46
C ALA A 308 -19.19 -20.02 14.54
N LYS A 309 -18.72 -19.71 15.75
CA LYS A 309 -17.98 -18.48 16.05
C LYS A 309 -16.50 -18.77 15.93
N VAL A 310 -15.81 -18.05 15.05
CA VAL A 310 -14.34 -18.12 14.93
C VAL A 310 -13.71 -16.78 15.26
N LEU A 311 -12.60 -16.83 15.99
CA LEU A 311 -11.61 -15.76 16.06
C LEU A 311 -10.26 -16.40 15.75
N SER A 312 -9.44 -15.73 14.97
CA SER A 312 -8.00 -16.02 14.91
C SER A 312 -7.29 -14.72 14.58
N GLY A 313 -7.80 -13.62 15.15
CA GLY A 313 -7.53 -12.24 14.75
C GLY A 313 -6.06 -11.87 14.82
N GLU A 314 -5.75 -10.70 14.29
CA GLU A 314 -4.54 -9.99 14.72
C GLU A 314 -4.77 -9.30 16.06
N GLU A 315 -6.03 -9.01 16.39
CA GLU A 315 -6.44 -8.79 17.77
C GLU A 315 -6.35 -10.08 18.64
N ASP A 316 -5.92 -11.21 18.07
CA ASP A 316 -5.52 -12.44 18.75
C ASP A 316 -4.05 -12.86 18.54
N ILE A 317 -3.23 -12.04 17.88
CA ILE A 317 -1.78 -12.09 18.05
C ILE A 317 -1.46 -11.35 19.35
N ASP A 318 -0.88 -12.06 20.32
CA ASP A 318 -0.55 -11.45 21.61
C ASP A 318 0.85 -10.80 21.58
N PHE A 319 1.80 -11.40 20.85
CA PHE A 319 3.13 -10.85 20.58
C PHE A 319 3.81 -11.59 19.40
N THR A 320 4.94 -11.06 18.92
CA THR A 320 5.89 -11.78 18.05
C THR A 320 7.32 -11.41 18.43
N LEU A 321 8.24 -12.37 18.34
CA LEU A 321 9.67 -12.15 18.58
C LEU A 321 10.51 -12.50 17.33
N PRO A 322 11.54 -11.69 17.00
CA PRO A 322 12.43 -11.97 15.88
C PRO A 322 13.45 -13.05 16.24
N ALA A 323 13.51 -14.05 15.38
CA ALA A 323 14.57 -15.04 15.23
C ALA A 323 14.65 -15.40 13.74
N ARG A 324 15.62 -16.23 13.32
CA ARG A 324 15.72 -16.64 11.91
C ARG A 324 14.45 -17.38 11.45
N PHE A 325 13.87 -18.21 12.33
CA PHE A 325 12.47 -18.65 12.24
C PHE A 325 11.66 -17.86 13.29
N PRO A 326 10.82 -16.88 12.89
CA PRO A 326 10.13 -15.99 13.85
C PRO A 326 9.12 -16.72 14.74
N LEU A 327 9.04 -16.32 16.02
CA LEU A 327 8.04 -16.83 16.97
C LEU A 327 6.84 -15.89 16.99
N VAL A 328 5.79 -16.24 16.23
CA VAL A 328 4.47 -15.58 16.28
C VAL A 328 3.61 -16.28 17.32
N TRP A 329 3.16 -15.57 18.36
CA TRP A 329 2.24 -16.14 19.36
C TRP A 329 0.82 -15.68 19.10
N GLN A 330 0.02 -16.55 18.48
CA GLN A 330 -1.35 -16.28 18.07
C GLN A 330 -2.33 -17.32 18.63
N ARG A 331 -3.49 -16.84 19.07
CA ARG A 331 -4.61 -17.65 19.56
C ARG A 331 -5.68 -17.81 18.50
N ILE A 332 -6.16 -19.03 18.32
CA ILE A 332 -7.31 -19.37 17.46
C ILE A 332 -8.45 -19.88 18.34
N TYR A 333 -9.60 -19.23 18.32
CA TYR A 333 -10.86 -19.72 18.87
C TYR A 333 -11.74 -20.27 17.75
N ASN A 334 -12.17 -21.53 17.90
CA ASN A 334 -13.18 -22.15 17.05
C ASN A 334 -14.26 -22.78 17.95
N SER A 335 -15.51 -22.30 17.91
CA SER A 335 -16.57 -22.84 18.75
C SER A 335 -16.99 -24.29 18.42
N ARG A 336 -16.51 -24.86 17.31
CA ARG A 336 -16.70 -26.27 16.92
C ARG A 336 -15.50 -27.17 17.20
N ASN A 337 -14.38 -26.60 17.66
CA ASN A 337 -13.24 -27.39 18.12
C ASN A 337 -13.62 -28.12 19.42
N PRO A 338 -13.63 -29.47 19.44
CA PRO A 338 -14.05 -30.25 20.61
C PRO A 338 -12.97 -30.31 21.70
N HIS A 339 -11.76 -29.86 21.41
CA HIS A 339 -10.63 -29.91 22.34
C HIS A 339 -10.60 -28.68 23.26
N GLU A 340 -9.92 -28.86 24.40
CA GLU A 340 -9.64 -27.82 25.37
C GLU A 340 -8.14 -27.54 25.36
N GLY A 341 -7.75 -26.28 25.14
CA GLY A 341 -6.35 -25.87 25.04
C GLY A 341 -5.80 -25.15 26.27
N MET A 342 -4.61 -24.57 26.10
CA MET A 342 -3.91 -23.72 27.08
C MET A 342 -4.73 -22.52 27.56
N PHE A 343 -5.76 -22.13 26.80
CA PHE A 343 -6.66 -21.01 27.10
C PHE A 343 -8.14 -21.43 27.29
N GLY A 344 -8.43 -22.74 27.36
CA GLY A 344 -9.77 -23.30 27.58
C GLY A 344 -10.45 -23.84 26.32
N HIS A 345 -11.75 -24.06 26.41
CA HIS A 345 -12.54 -24.67 25.34
C HIS A 345 -12.53 -23.83 24.06
N GLY A 346 -12.39 -24.51 22.91
CA GLY A 346 -12.37 -23.89 21.58
C GLY A 346 -11.08 -23.16 21.23
N TRP A 347 -10.25 -22.77 22.19
CA TRP A 347 -8.96 -22.10 21.98
C TRP A 347 -7.82 -23.08 21.69
N ARG A 348 -6.96 -22.69 20.74
CA ARG A 348 -5.72 -23.37 20.35
C ARG A 348 -4.65 -22.36 19.90
N THR A 349 -3.43 -22.84 19.74
CA THR A 349 -2.25 -22.17 19.16
C THR A 349 -1.52 -23.16 18.23
N GLU A 350 -0.61 -22.68 17.38
CA GLU A 350 0.20 -23.57 16.50
C GLU A 350 1.01 -24.61 17.30
N PHE A 351 1.44 -24.20 18.50
CA PHE A 351 2.22 -25.00 19.45
C PHE A 351 1.40 -26.09 20.18
N GLU A 352 0.09 -26.18 19.92
CA GLU A 352 -0.84 -27.20 20.46
C GLU A 352 -1.27 -28.24 19.41
N THR A 353 -0.66 -28.25 18.23
CA THR A 353 -0.89 -29.29 17.23
C THR A 353 -0.29 -30.64 17.66
N PHE A 354 -0.91 -31.75 17.25
CA PHE A 354 -0.44 -33.11 17.55
C PHE A 354 -0.92 -34.13 16.52
N VAL A 355 -0.35 -35.33 16.54
CA VAL A 355 -0.77 -36.47 15.70
C VAL A 355 -1.16 -37.65 16.59
N THR A 356 -2.29 -38.29 16.31
CA THR A 356 -2.65 -39.60 16.90
C THR A 356 -2.55 -40.72 15.87
N THR A 357 -2.45 -41.97 16.32
CA THR A 357 -2.52 -43.15 15.44
C THR A 357 -3.63 -44.10 15.87
N GLU A 358 -4.47 -44.50 14.91
CA GLU A 358 -5.65 -45.34 15.08
C GLU A 358 -5.64 -46.48 14.03
N ASN A 359 -5.22 -47.67 14.46
CA ASN A 359 -4.99 -48.82 13.59
C ASN A 359 -3.84 -48.56 12.58
N GLU A 360 -4.15 -48.42 11.29
CA GLU A 360 -3.19 -48.11 10.22
C GLU A 360 -3.28 -46.64 9.75
N LEU A 361 -4.18 -45.85 10.34
CA LEU A 361 -4.37 -44.43 10.03
C LEU A 361 -3.66 -43.54 11.06
N CYS A 362 -3.03 -42.47 10.55
CA CYS A 362 -2.67 -41.30 11.34
C CYS A 362 -3.83 -40.29 11.34
N CYS A 363 -3.94 -39.48 12.39
CA CYS A 363 -4.81 -38.33 12.45
C CYS A 363 -4.04 -37.11 12.96
N PHE A 364 -3.86 -36.10 12.11
CA PHE A 364 -3.24 -34.82 12.47
C PHE A 364 -4.32 -33.85 12.97
N HIS A 365 -4.09 -33.22 14.11
CA HIS A 365 -5.00 -32.28 14.76
C HIS A 365 -4.46 -30.87 14.57
N ASP A 366 -5.03 -30.14 13.59
CA ASP A 366 -4.49 -28.85 13.15
C ASP A 366 -4.73 -27.68 14.14
N VAL A 367 -4.22 -26.51 13.80
CA VAL A 367 -4.18 -25.32 14.67
C VAL A 367 -5.56 -24.83 15.12
N GLY A 368 -6.64 -25.14 14.37
CA GLY A 368 -8.00 -24.77 14.75
C GLY A 368 -8.88 -25.94 15.18
N GLY A 369 -8.28 -27.10 15.45
CA GLY A 369 -8.95 -28.28 16.02
C GLY A 369 -9.63 -29.20 15.01
N ARG A 370 -9.19 -29.22 13.74
CA ARG A 370 -9.70 -30.14 12.72
C ARG A 370 -8.89 -31.45 12.70
N GLU A 371 -9.60 -32.58 12.60
CA GLU A 371 -9.01 -33.90 12.38
C GLU A 371 -8.69 -34.15 10.89
N LEU A 372 -7.43 -34.39 10.57
CA LEU A 372 -6.95 -34.79 9.25
C LEU A 372 -6.47 -36.24 9.27
N ARG A 373 -7.29 -37.14 8.74
CA ARG A 373 -7.04 -38.59 8.73
C ARG A 373 -6.41 -39.04 7.42
N PHE A 374 -5.28 -39.75 7.52
CA PHE A 374 -4.50 -40.22 6.36
C PHE A 374 -3.88 -41.60 6.65
N ASP A 375 -3.64 -42.38 5.59
CA ASP A 375 -2.89 -43.64 5.67
C ASP A 375 -1.48 -43.38 6.21
N THR A 376 -1.00 -44.17 7.17
CA THR A 376 0.33 -43.96 7.75
C THR A 376 1.41 -44.22 6.69
N PRO A 377 2.26 -43.24 6.30
CA PRO A 377 3.33 -43.47 5.35
C PRO A 377 4.30 -44.56 5.82
N ALA A 378 4.89 -45.28 4.88
CA ALA A 378 5.98 -46.22 5.20
C ALA A 378 7.21 -45.43 5.68
N PRO A 379 8.00 -45.94 6.65
CA PRO A 379 9.26 -45.30 7.04
C PRO A 379 10.17 -45.06 5.83
N GLY A 380 10.71 -43.85 5.74
CA GLY A 380 11.52 -43.42 4.58
C GLY A 380 10.73 -42.97 3.35
N ILE A 381 9.40 -43.08 3.33
CA ILE A 381 8.55 -42.61 2.22
C ILE A 381 7.86 -41.30 2.62
N GLN A 382 8.07 -40.28 1.80
CA GLN A 382 7.29 -39.05 1.76
C GLN A 382 6.03 -39.27 0.91
N GLN A 383 4.87 -38.87 1.42
CA GLN A 383 3.60 -38.90 0.70
C GLN A 383 2.99 -37.50 0.67
N TYR A 384 2.54 -37.09 -0.51
CA TYR A 384 1.92 -35.79 -0.72
C TYR A 384 0.39 -35.91 -0.69
N TYR A 385 -0.23 -35.20 0.25
CA TYR A 385 -1.67 -35.14 0.44
C TYR A 385 -2.19 -33.90 -0.25
N ALA A 386 -2.39 -34.07 -1.56
CA ALA A 386 -2.85 -33.03 -2.47
C ALA A 386 -4.12 -32.34 -1.97
N ASP A 387 -5.07 -33.08 -1.39
CA ASP A 387 -6.33 -32.61 -0.82
C ASP A 387 -6.19 -31.66 0.38
N GLU A 388 -5.10 -31.74 1.14
CA GLU A 388 -4.83 -30.82 2.26
C GLU A 388 -3.66 -29.87 1.98
N GLY A 389 -2.97 -30.02 0.85
CA GLY A 389 -1.73 -29.29 0.57
C GLY A 389 -0.67 -29.54 1.65
N LEU A 390 -0.50 -30.81 2.03
CA LEU A 390 0.46 -31.22 3.05
C LEU A 390 1.42 -32.28 2.50
N ILE A 391 2.68 -32.12 2.84
CA ILE A 391 3.73 -33.13 2.69
C ILE A 391 3.83 -33.88 4.02
N ILE A 392 3.79 -35.22 4.00
CA ILE A 392 3.88 -36.02 5.23
C ILE A 392 4.90 -37.15 5.05
N ALA A 393 5.78 -37.32 6.02
CA ALA A 393 6.81 -38.36 6.04
C ALA A 393 6.91 -39.05 7.42
N ARG A 394 7.40 -40.28 7.44
CA ARG A 394 7.57 -41.09 8.67
C ARG A 394 9.02 -41.52 8.89
N GLY A 395 9.49 -41.38 10.12
CA GLY A 395 10.78 -41.90 10.60
C GLY A 395 10.71 -43.34 11.14
N ASP A 396 11.85 -44.03 11.14
CA ASP A 396 11.96 -45.44 11.54
C ASP A 396 11.53 -45.72 12.99
N GLN A 397 11.66 -44.73 13.88
CA GLN A 397 11.27 -44.86 15.30
C GLN A 397 9.83 -44.36 15.54
N GLY A 398 9.06 -44.13 14.47
CA GLY A 398 7.67 -43.67 14.55
C GLY A 398 7.51 -42.16 14.72
N GLN A 399 8.56 -41.36 14.49
CA GLN A 399 8.41 -39.91 14.31
C GLN A 399 7.57 -39.62 13.05
N MET A 400 6.85 -38.50 13.07
CA MET A 400 6.11 -38.00 11.91
C MET A 400 6.54 -36.57 11.60
N MET A 401 6.77 -36.26 10.33
CA MET A 401 7.01 -34.90 9.84
C MET A 401 5.83 -34.49 8.96
N ILE A 402 5.27 -33.31 9.20
CA ILE A 402 4.18 -32.73 8.41
C ILE A 402 4.61 -31.32 7.98
N ALA A 403 4.62 -31.05 6.69
CA ALA A 403 4.97 -29.76 6.13
C ALA A 403 3.90 -29.21 5.21
N ASP A 404 3.88 -27.89 5.08
CA ASP A 404 3.10 -27.21 4.05
C ASP A 404 3.70 -27.47 2.66
N ALA A 405 2.86 -27.52 1.62
CA ALA A 405 3.23 -28.03 0.30
C ALA A 405 4.27 -27.21 -0.49
N ASP A 406 4.54 -25.98 -0.03
CA ASP A 406 5.60 -25.09 -0.51
C ASP A 406 6.93 -25.30 0.26
N GLY A 407 6.90 -25.96 1.43
CA GLY A 407 8.04 -26.10 2.35
C GLY A 407 8.11 -25.02 3.45
N SER A 408 7.15 -24.09 3.49
CA SER A 408 7.23 -22.89 4.34
C SER A 408 7.29 -23.16 5.84
N VAL A 409 6.66 -24.23 6.32
CA VAL A 409 6.79 -24.74 7.70
C VAL A 409 6.80 -26.26 7.71
N TRP A 410 7.87 -26.83 8.27
CA TRP A 410 7.96 -28.22 8.71
C TRP A 410 7.59 -28.35 10.18
N ARG A 411 6.85 -29.40 10.53
CA ARG A 411 6.39 -29.70 11.89
C ARG A 411 6.82 -31.11 12.24
N LEU A 412 7.71 -31.25 13.23
CA LEU A 412 8.16 -32.57 13.71
C LEU A 412 7.31 -33.01 14.91
N TYR A 413 6.78 -34.22 14.84
CA TYR A 413 6.02 -34.88 15.90
C TYR A 413 6.77 -36.10 16.44
N LEU A 414 6.94 -36.16 17.76
CA LEU A 414 7.65 -37.24 18.47
C LEU A 414 6.69 -38.08 19.33
N PRO A 415 6.75 -39.42 19.28
CA PRO A 415 5.96 -40.30 20.14
C PRO A 415 6.12 -40.00 21.64
N LEU A 416 4.99 -39.77 22.32
CA LEU A 416 4.93 -39.52 23.76
C LEU A 416 4.89 -40.82 24.58
N SER A 417 4.43 -41.92 23.97
CA SER A 417 4.22 -43.22 24.61
C SER A 417 4.85 -44.37 23.81
N PRO A 418 5.32 -45.47 24.46
CA PRO A 418 5.94 -46.61 23.76
C PRO A 418 5.01 -47.38 22.80
N ASP A 419 3.71 -47.09 22.80
CA ASP A 419 2.73 -47.67 21.88
C ASP A 419 2.42 -46.78 20.66
N GLY A 420 3.09 -45.63 20.52
CA GLY A 420 3.05 -44.78 19.33
C GLY A 420 1.71 -44.08 19.04
N LYS A 421 0.75 -44.12 19.98
CA LYS A 421 -0.62 -43.62 19.74
C LYS A 421 -0.78 -42.10 19.78
N TYR A 422 0.14 -41.39 20.43
CA TYR A 422 0.12 -39.95 20.53
C TYR A 422 1.53 -39.41 20.28
N LEU A 423 1.65 -38.48 19.33
CA LEU A 423 2.88 -37.79 18.99
C LEU A 423 2.66 -36.29 19.20
N ARG A 424 3.44 -35.69 20.10
CA ARG A 424 3.42 -34.25 20.36
C ARG A 424 4.29 -33.51 19.36
N LEU A 425 3.97 -32.23 19.08
CA LEU A 425 4.90 -31.34 18.40
C LEU A 425 6.22 -31.26 19.19
N ALA A 426 7.34 -31.18 18.48
CA ALA A 426 8.69 -31.08 19.05
C ALA A 426 9.48 -29.93 18.43
N SER A 427 9.29 -29.65 17.14
CA SER A 427 9.78 -28.43 16.51
C SER A 427 8.92 -27.95 15.35
N LEU A 428 9.01 -26.64 15.10
CA LEU A 428 8.69 -26.00 13.82
C LEU A 428 10.02 -25.63 13.14
N SER A 429 10.17 -25.79 11.83
CA SER A 429 11.36 -25.31 11.10
C SER A 429 11.06 -24.93 9.66
N ASP A 430 11.99 -24.22 9.01
CA ASP A 430 12.03 -24.05 7.55
C ASP A 430 12.97 -25.08 6.89
N GLU A 431 13.11 -24.99 5.56
CA GLU A 431 13.99 -25.83 4.73
C GLU A 431 15.50 -25.61 5.02
N TYR A 432 15.87 -24.47 5.62
CA TYR A 432 17.24 -24.13 5.99
C TYR A 432 17.61 -24.65 7.40
N GLY A 433 16.65 -25.23 8.13
CA GLY A 433 16.87 -25.69 9.51
C GLY A 433 16.85 -24.56 10.55
N ASN A 434 16.41 -23.35 10.19
CA ASN A 434 15.99 -22.40 11.20
C ASN A 434 14.70 -22.94 11.83
N GLY A 435 14.58 -22.91 13.16
CA GLY A 435 13.39 -23.45 13.79
C GLY A 435 13.17 -23.01 15.22
N LEU A 436 12.03 -23.46 15.76
CA LEU A 436 11.60 -23.31 17.14
C LEU A 436 11.45 -24.70 17.76
N MET A 437 12.20 -24.95 18.82
CA MET A 437 12.25 -26.20 19.59
C MET A 437 11.36 -26.10 20.83
N LEU A 438 10.49 -27.09 21.03
CA LEU A 438 9.50 -27.10 22.11
C LEU A 438 9.95 -27.98 23.28
N SER A 439 10.04 -27.37 24.46
CA SER A 439 10.44 -28.02 25.73
C SER A 439 9.21 -28.25 26.62
N TYR A 440 9.08 -29.46 27.15
CA TYR A 440 7.94 -29.88 27.96
C TYR A 440 8.35 -30.24 29.40
N ASP A 441 7.48 -29.96 30.38
CA ASP A 441 7.72 -30.29 31.78
C ASP A 441 7.38 -31.75 32.15
N GLU A 442 7.58 -32.12 33.41
CA GLU A 442 7.26 -33.47 33.92
C GLU A 442 5.77 -33.84 33.74
N HIS A 443 4.87 -32.85 33.73
CA HIS A 443 3.44 -32.99 33.49
C HIS A 443 3.07 -32.98 31.99
N GLN A 444 4.06 -32.96 31.10
CA GLN A 444 3.94 -32.88 29.65
C GLN A 444 3.27 -31.60 29.12
N ARG A 445 3.35 -30.49 29.88
CA ARG A 445 2.93 -29.14 29.46
C ARG A 445 4.08 -28.43 28.76
N LEU A 446 3.80 -27.62 27.75
CA LEU A 446 4.81 -26.79 27.07
C LEU A 446 5.35 -25.74 28.04
N CYS A 447 6.59 -25.87 28.50
CA CYS A 447 7.18 -24.97 29.49
C CYS A 447 8.13 -23.93 28.87
N ALA A 448 8.75 -24.23 27.73
CA ALA A 448 9.51 -23.25 26.97
C ALA A 448 9.53 -23.53 25.46
N ILE A 449 9.76 -22.47 24.68
CA ILE A 449 10.13 -22.51 23.26
C ILE A 449 11.50 -21.84 23.15
N HIS A 450 12.42 -22.38 22.37
CA HIS A 450 13.70 -21.75 22.03
C HIS A 450 13.97 -21.85 20.53
N ASP A 451 14.75 -20.94 19.95
CA ASP A 451 15.19 -21.12 18.56
C ASP A 451 16.34 -22.14 18.46
N THR A 452 16.68 -22.56 17.23
CA THR A 452 17.70 -23.59 16.99
C THR A 452 19.12 -23.18 17.42
N GLU A 453 19.40 -21.89 17.66
CA GLU A 453 20.66 -21.43 18.25
C GLU A 453 20.63 -21.28 19.80
N GLY A 454 19.47 -21.40 20.45
CA GLY A 454 19.32 -21.09 21.89
C GLY A 454 19.50 -19.59 22.19
N VAL A 455 19.22 -18.75 21.20
CA VAL A 455 19.43 -17.30 21.13
C VAL A 455 18.15 -16.54 21.49
N LEU A 456 17.01 -17.05 21.04
CA LEU A 456 15.68 -16.71 21.52
C LEU A 456 15.22 -17.79 22.51
N THR A 457 14.56 -17.39 23.59
CA THR A 457 13.85 -18.32 24.48
C THR A 457 12.60 -17.65 25.05
N VAL A 458 11.52 -18.41 25.17
CA VAL A 458 10.25 -17.96 25.74
C VAL A 458 9.78 -19.03 26.72
N CYS A 459 9.49 -18.62 27.96
CA CYS A 459 9.05 -19.50 29.04
C CYS A 459 7.58 -19.26 29.37
N LEU A 460 6.81 -20.35 29.46
CA LEU A 460 5.38 -20.36 29.75
C LEU A 460 5.16 -20.72 31.23
N GLN A 461 4.25 -20.00 31.89
CA GLN A 461 3.97 -20.12 33.33
C GLN A 461 2.52 -20.56 33.55
N TYR A 462 2.29 -21.35 34.59
CA TYR A 462 1.04 -22.04 34.91
C TYR A 462 0.69 -21.80 36.39
N ASP A 463 0.41 -20.55 36.74
CA ASP A 463 0.38 -20.06 38.13
C ASP A 463 -0.93 -20.34 38.89
N ASP A 464 -2.04 -20.65 38.19
CA ASP A 464 -3.34 -20.89 38.84
C ASP A 464 -3.50 -22.37 39.23
N PRO A 465 -3.45 -22.72 40.54
CA PRO A 465 -3.54 -24.12 40.99
C PRO A 465 -4.94 -24.73 40.77
N ARG A 466 -5.96 -23.93 40.42
CA ARG A 466 -7.29 -24.43 40.03
C ARG A 466 -7.26 -25.04 38.62
N TYR A 467 -6.40 -24.51 37.75
CA TYR A 467 -6.34 -24.85 36.33
C TYR A 467 -4.89 -25.08 35.87
N PRO A 468 -4.20 -26.12 36.38
CA PRO A 468 -2.77 -26.33 36.12
C PRO A 468 -2.42 -26.61 34.64
N ALA A 469 -3.41 -26.82 33.76
CA ALA A 469 -3.21 -26.94 32.31
C ALA A 469 -3.27 -25.59 31.56
N ARG A 470 -3.57 -24.47 32.24
CA ARG A 470 -3.74 -23.15 31.62
C ARG A 470 -2.51 -22.26 31.78
N VAL A 471 -2.10 -21.63 30.68
CA VAL A 471 -1.01 -20.65 30.69
C VAL A 471 -1.53 -19.36 31.33
N THR A 472 -0.86 -18.89 32.39
CA THR A 472 -1.15 -17.62 33.07
C THR A 472 -0.26 -16.49 32.59
N ARG A 473 0.99 -16.77 32.22
CA ARG A 473 1.95 -15.80 31.67
C ARG A 473 2.89 -16.42 30.67
N ILE A 474 3.40 -15.57 29.78
CA ILE A 474 4.49 -15.90 28.87
C ILE A 474 5.56 -14.82 29.01
N THR A 475 6.82 -15.26 29.10
CA THR A 475 7.97 -14.42 29.48
C THR A 475 9.20 -14.71 28.64
N GLU A 476 10.02 -13.69 28.36
CA GLU A 476 11.38 -13.88 27.81
C GLU A 476 12.36 -13.87 29.01
N PRO A 477 13.12 -14.94 29.28
CA PRO A 477 14.02 -14.98 30.43
C PRO A 477 15.19 -14.01 30.27
N GLY A 478 15.54 -13.35 31.37
CA GLY A 478 16.72 -12.50 31.47
C GLY A 478 18.02 -13.28 31.67
N ASP A 479 19.14 -12.55 31.66
CA ASP A 479 20.47 -13.05 32.04
C ASP A 479 20.99 -12.30 33.29
N GLU A 480 22.30 -12.32 33.58
CA GLU A 480 22.87 -11.56 34.71
C GLU A 480 22.76 -10.03 34.59
N LYS A 481 22.39 -9.50 33.41
CA LYS A 481 22.35 -8.07 33.08
C LYS A 481 20.95 -7.60 32.65
N ARG A 482 20.19 -8.46 31.97
CA ARG A 482 18.85 -8.25 31.42
C ARG A 482 17.80 -8.80 32.39
N ALA A 483 16.77 -8.03 32.70
CA ALA A 483 15.63 -8.54 33.47
C ALA A 483 14.72 -9.44 32.61
N THR A 484 14.10 -10.45 33.23
CA THR A 484 13.03 -11.24 32.60
C THR A 484 11.89 -10.32 32.17
N LEU A 485 11.49 -10.43 30.91
CA LEU A 485 10.43 -9.63 30.31
C LEU A 485 9.09 -10.37 30.39
N LEU A 486 8.02 -9.65 30.72
CA LEU A 486 6.66 -10.09 30.41
C LEU A 486 6.40 -9.89 28.91
N LEU A 487 5.76 -10.87 28.27
CA LEU A 487 5.31 -10.76 26.88
C LEU A 487 3.78 -10.68 26.82
N ALA A 488 3.11 -11.62 27.50
CA ALA A 488 1.66 -11.61 27.68
C ALA A 488 1.26 -12.19 29.05
N GLN A 489 0.15 -11.72 29.61
CA GLN A 489 -0.51 -12.30 30.78
C GLN A 489 -1.98 -12.61 30.48
N TYR A 490 -2.44 -13.75 30.98
CA TYR A 490 -3.77 -14.30 30.73
C TYR A 490 -4.56 -14.39 32.04
N LEU A 491 -5.83 -14.00 31.98
CA LEU A 491 -6.75 -14.01 33.12
C LEU A 491 -7.83 -15.06 32.86
N LEU A 492 -8.12 -15.88 33.87
CA LEU A 492 -9.13 -16.94 33.82
C LEU A 492 -10.38 -16.55 34.63
N ASP A 493 -11.54 -17.04 34.23
CA ASP A 493 -12.75 -17.02 35.06
C ASP A 493 -12.78 -18.18 36.08
N ASP A 494 -13.83 -18.22 36.91
CA ASP A 494 -14.05 -19.29 37.91
C ASP A 494 -14.55 -20.62 37.30
N ALA A 495 -14.55 -20.73 35.96
CA ALA A 495 -14.80 -21.97 35.20
C ALA A 495 -13.56 -22.43 34.40
N GLY A 496 -12.47 -21.65 34.39
CA GLY A 496 -11.22 -21.98 33.70
C GLY A 496 -11.16 -21.59 32.22
N ASN A 497 -12.05 -20.69 31.78
CA ASN A 497 -11.99 -20.08 30.44
C ASN A 497 -11.12 -18.82 30.45
N LEU A 498 -10.49 -18.49 29.32
CA LEU A 498 -9.82 -17.21 29.12
C LEU A 498 -10.84 -16.05 29.23
N ALA A 499 -10.75 -15.27 30.31
CA ALA A 499 -11.58 -14.09 30.58
C ALA A 499 -10.95 -12.77 30.08
N GLY A 500 -9.63 -12.73 29.90
CA GLY A 500 -8.96 -11.59 29.29
C GLY A 500 -7.45 -11.77 29.07
N VAL A 501 -6.90 -10.92 28.22
CA VAL A 501 -5.49 -10.90 27.79
C VAL A 501 -4.89 -9.54 28.09
N GLN A 502 -3.67 -9.52 28.62
CA GLN A 502 -2.89 -8.33 28.91
C GLN A 502 -1.55 -8.37 28.19
N ASP A 503 -1.12 -7.21 27.66
CA ASP A 503 0.21 -7.05 27.05
C ASP A 503 1.33 -6.94 28.10
N ALA A 504 2.57 -6.78 27.64
CA ALA A 504 3.76 -6.59 28.46
C ALA A 504 3.70 -5.37 29.41
N ALA A 505 2.86 -4.36 29.13
CA ALA A 505 2.61 -3.22 30.02
C ALA A 505 1.38 -3.43 30.94
N GLY A 506 0.74 -4.61 30.90
CA GLY A 506 -0.45 -4.94 31.67
C GLY A 506 -1.75 -4.33 31.12
N ARG A 507 -1.75 -3.72 29.93
CA ARG A 507 -2.93 -3.10 29.31
C ARG A 507 -3.81 -4.20 28.72
N MET A 508 -5.13 -4.06 28.83
CA MET A 508 -6.08 -5.12 28.47
C MET A 508 -6.30 -5.19 26.95
N ARG A 509 -5.68 -6.17 26.29
CA ARG A 509 -5.78 -6.39 24.83
C ARG A 509 -7.11 -7.01 24.41
N ARG A 510 -7.72 -7.89 25.22
CA ARG A 510 -9.08 -8.38 24.96
C ARG A 510 -9.75 -8.86 26.24
N ARG A 511 -11.09 -8.81 26.29
CA ARG A 511 -11.92 -9.44 27.34
C ARG A 511 -12.93 -10.38 26.72
N PHE A 512 -13.30 -11.44 27.44
CA PHE A 512 -14.27 -12.44 27.00
C PHE A 512 -15.28 -12.75 28.11
N GLU A 513 -16.48 -13.16 27.70
CA GLU A 513 -17.57 -13.60 28.56
C GLU A 513 -18.11 -14.92 28.00
N TRP A 514 -18.48 -15.88 28.87
CA TRP A 514 -18.76 -17.27 28.50
C TRP A 514 -20.15 -17.71 28.95
N THR A 515 -20.75 -18.69 28.25
CA THR A 515 -21.96 -19.39 28.72
C THR A 515 -21.60 -20.53 29.68
N ALA A 516 -22.59 -21.12 30.34
CA ALA A 516 -22.40 -22.29 31.21
C ALA A 516 -21.93 -23.54 30.45
N GLU A 517 -22.07 -23.53 29.12
CA GLU A 517 -21.64 -24.57 28.17
C GLU A 517 -20.28 -24.26 27.53
N HIS A 518 -19.51 -23.31 28.10
CA HIS A 518 -18.18 -22.88 27.63
C HIS A 518 -18.16 -22.31 26.19
N LEU A 519 -19.28 -21.76 25.73
CA LEU A 519 -19.37 -21.03 24.46
C LEU A 519 -19.11 -19.53 24.68
N MET A 520 -18.47 -18.86 23.72
CA MET A 520 -18.21 -17.43 23.83
C MET A 520 -19.52 -16.64 23.74
N ALA A 521 -19.95 -16.06 24.87
CA ALA A 521 -21.16 -15.25 24.97
C ALA A 521 -20.92 -13.80 24.54
N ALA A 522 -19.73 -13.25 24.82
CA ALA A 522 -19.28 -11.97 24.30
C ALA A 522 -17.75 -11.85 24.25
N HIS A 523 -17.24 -10.88 23.49
CA HIS A 523 -15.87 -10.37 23.64
C HIS A 523 -15.85 -8.84 23.51
N ARG A 524 -14.82 -8.20 24.06
CA ARG A 524 -14.56 -6.76 23.92
C ARG A 524 -13.11 -6.51 23.51
N LEU A 525 -12.95 -5.72 22.46
CA LEU A 525 -11.67 -5.23 21.93
C LEU A 525 -11.04 -4.15 22.85
N PRO A 526 -9.73 -3.82 22.73
CA PRO A 526 -9.11 -2.83 23.61
C PRO A 526 -9.74 -1.44 23.47
N GLU A 527 -10.20 -1.07 22.27
CA GLU A 527 -10.65 0.28 21.95
C GLU A 527 -12.03 0.59 22.55
N GLY A 528 -12.85 -0.44 22.76
CA GLY A 528 -14.14 -0.33 23.45
C GLY A 528 -15.24 -1.28 22.91
N LEU A 529 -15.25 -1.57 21.61
CA LEU A 529 -16.31 -2.34 20.95
C LEU A 529 -16.51 -3.72 21.59
N ARG A 530 -17.73 -3.98 22.07
CA ARG A 530 -18.17 -5.30 22.58
C ARG A 530 -19.12 -5.96 21.59
N SER A 531 -18.90 -7.24 21.31
CA SER A 531 -19.79 -8.08 20.50
C SER A 531 -20.38 -9.19 21.36
N GLU A 532 -21.70 -9.39 21.31
CA GLU A 532 -22.45 -10.48 21.96
C GLU A 532 -22.90 -11.53 20.95
N TYR A 533 -23.08 -12.77 21.42
CA TYR A 533 -23.57 -13.91 20.63
C TYR A 533 -24.61 -14.70 21.44
N ARG A 534 -25.75 -15.06 20.82
CA ARG A 534 -26.69 -16.04 21.38
C ARG A 534 -26.60 -17.37 20.66
N TRP A 535 -26.56 -18.43 21.44
CA TRP A 535 -26.34 -19.80 20.99
C TRP A 535 -27.63 -20.62 21.07
N LYS A 536 -27.83 -21.48 20.08
CA LYS A 536 -28.88 -22.51 20.07
C LYS A 536 -28.29 -23.82 19.55
N LYS A 537 -28.63 -24.93 20.19
CA LYS A 537 -28.25 -26.26 19.71
C LYS A 537 -29.23 -26.77 18.66
N PHE A 538 -28.70 -27.24 17.54
CA PHE A 538 -29.39 -27.93 16.46
C PHE A 538 -28.79 -29.36 16.35
N ASP A 539 -28.18 -29.69 15.22
CA ASP A 539 -27.13 -30.71 15.10
C ASP A 539 -25.94 -30.41 16.04
N ASP A 540 -25.55 -29.14 16.08
CA ASP A 540 -24.48 -28.60 16.92
C ASP A 540 -24.85 -27.21 17.48
N TRP A 541 -23.97 -26.60 18.26
CA TRP A 541 -24.14 -25.22 18.73
C TRP A 541 -23.91 -24.20 17.62
N ARG A 542 -24.95 -23.43 17.31
CA ARG A 542 -24.95 -22.39 16.27
C ARG A 542 -25.31 -21.03 16.88
N VAL A 543 -24.63 -19.96 16.46
CA VAL A 543 -25.00 -18.59 16.80
C VAL A 543 -26.25 -18.21 16.03
N VAL A 544 -27.33 -17.90 16.73
CA VAL A 544 -28.62 -17.45 16.14
C VAL A 544 -28.82 -15.94 16.21
N GLU A 545 -27.96 -15.23 16.95
CA GLU A 545 -28.04 -13.78 17.15
C GLU A 545 -26.64 -13.23 17.41
N GLN A 546 -26.27 -12.14 16.76
CA GLN A 546 -25.06 -11.35 17.02
C GLN A 546 -25.47 -9.89 17.28
N ARG A 547 -24.95 -9.28 18.34
CA ARG A 547 -25.14 -7.85 18.65
C ARG A 547 -23.80 -7.14 18.87
N THR A 548 -23.75 -5.84 18.65
CA THR A 548 -22.60 -5.00 19.02
C THR A 548 -23.00 -3.86 19.95
N SER A 549 -22.06 -3.33 20.72
CA SER A 549 -22.28 -2.14 21.56
C SER A 549 -22.50 -0.85 20.77
N ALA A 550 -22.30 -0.88 19.44
CA ALA A 550 -22.69 0.20 18.52
C ALA A 550 -24.18 0.14 18.12
N GLY A 551 -24.90 -0.93 18.46
CA GLY A 551 -26.32 -1.13 18.15
C GLY A 551 -26.59 -2.02 16.94
N GLY A 552 -25.57 -2.37 16.15
CA GLY A 552 -25.68 -3.31 15.03
C GLY A 552 -26.09 -4.70 15.51
N HIS A 553 -27.04 -5.33 14.83
CA HIS A 553 -27.65 -6.58 15.28
C HIS A 553 -28.06 -7.46 14.10
N ASN A 554 -27.61 -8.71 14.09
CA ASN A 554 -27.92 -9.70 13.07
C ASN A 554 -28.63 -10.90 13.72
N ILE A 555 -29.76 -11.31 13.17
CA ILE A 555 -30.46 -12.57 13.48
C ILE A 555 -30.10 -13.59 12.39
N LEU A 556 -29.75 -14.82 12.77
CA LEU A 556 -29.37 -15.89 11.84
C LEU A 556 -30.40 -17.02 11.87
N HIS A 557 -31.08 -17.23 10.74
CA HIS A 557 -32.02 -18.34 10.55
C HIS A 557 -31.42 -19.43 9.66
N TYR A 558 -31.12 -20.58 10.26
CA TYR A 558 -30.62 -21.78 9.58
C TYR A 558 -31.78 -22.69 9.14
N ASP A 559 -31.88 -22.94 7.84
CA ASP A 559 -32.57 -24.10 7.28
C ASP A 559 -31.52 -25.15 6.89
N LEU A 560 -31.45 -26.23 7.66
CA LEU A 560 -30.48 -27.31 7.46
C LEU A 560 -30.91 -28.34 6.40
N GLU A 561 -32.19 -28.35 6.03
CA GLU A 561 -32.72 -29.23 4.97
C GLU A 561 -32.51 -28.57 3.60
N ALA A 562 -32.81 -27.26 3.49
CA ALA A 562 -32.53 -26.44 2.31
C ALA A 562 -31.07 -25.98 2.20
N ARG A 563 -30.25 -26.15 3.25
CA ARG A 563 -28.84 -25.72 3.35
C ARG A 563 -28.67 -24.22 3.08
N LEU A 564 -29.49 -23.44 3.78
CA LEU A 564 -29.66 -22.01 3.58
C LEU A 564 -29.64 -21.28 4.93
N THR A 565 -28.82 -20.24 5.03
CA THR A 565 -28.83 -19.30 6.16
C THR A 565 -29.29 -17.95 5.65
N THR A 566 -30.40 -17.48 6.18
CA THR A 566 -30.83 -16.09 6.03
C THR A 566 -30.29 -15.30 7.22
N VAL A 567 -29.53 -14.24 6.94
CA VAL A 567 -29.11 -13.27 7.96
C VAL A 567 -29.96 -12.02 7.81
N THR A 568 -30.63 -11.62 8.89
CA THR A 568 -31.49 -10.42 8.95
C THR A 568 -30.82 -9.37 9.83
N ASP A 569 -30.63 -8.16 9.31
CA ASP A 569 -29.99 -7.05 10.01
C ASP A 569 -30.97 -6.22 10.87
N GLU A 570 -30.47 -5.21 11.60
CA GLU A 570 -31.30 -4.41 12.53
C GLU A 570 -32.33 -3.49 11.84
N LEU A 571 -32.25 -3.33 10.52
CA LEU A 571 -33.23 -2.60 9.70
C LEU A 571 -34.22 -3.57 9.02
N GLY A 572 -34.00 -4.88 9.13
CA GLY A 572 -34.83 -5.93 8.56
C GLY A 572 -34.47 -6.32 7.12
N HIS A 573 -33.34 -5.85 6.58
CA HIS A 573 -32.86 -6.35 5.29
C HIS A 573 -32.28 -7.76 5.45
N THR A 574 -32.28 -8.54 4.37
CA THR A 574 -31.90 -9.96 4.41
C THR A 574 -30.90 -10.33 3.32
N ARG A 575 -29.75 -10.89 3.71
CA ARG A 575 -28.85 -11.63 2.80
C ARG A 575 -28.99 -13.13 3.01
N GLN A 576 -28.69 -13.93 1.99
CA GLN A 576 -28.77 -15.39 2.03
C GLN A 576 -27.44 -16.05 1.64
N HIS A 577 -27.13 -17.14 2.33
CA HIS A 577 -25.94 -17.95 2.11
C HIS A 577 -26.39 -19.41 1.92
N ALA A 578 -26.10 -20.02 0.77
CA ALA A 578 -26.46 -21.42 0.46
C ALA A 578 -25.20 -22.27 0.27
N TRP A 579 -25.19 -23.52 0.76
CA TRP A 579 -23.99 -24.39 0.76
C TRP A 579 -24.23 -25.84 0.31
N ASN A 580 -23.14 -26.53 -0.07
CA ASN A 580 -23.13 -27.95 -0.42
C ASN A 580 -22.90 -28.87 0.81
N ASP A 581 -22.80 -30.19 0.62
CA ASP A 581 -22.55 -31.16 1.71
C ASP A 581 -21.27 -30.91 2.52
N ALA A 582 -20.28 -30.21 1.94
CA ALA A 582 -19.03 -29.85 2.61
C ALA A 582 -19.06 -28.45 3.26
N PHE A 583 -20.25 -27.84 3.39
CA PHE A 583 -20.46 -26.47 3.87
C PHE A 583 -19.81 -25.35 3.03
N LEU A 584 -19.27 -25.67 1.85
CA LEU A 584 -18.76 -24.67 0.88
C LEU A 584 -19.92 -23.88 0.25
N PRO A 585 -19.81 -22.55 0.10
CA PRO A 585 -20.87 -21.73 -0.46
C PRO A 585 -21.09 -22.03 -1.95
N ILE A 586 -22.34 -22.20 -2.38
CA ILE A 586 -22.72 -22.44 -3.78
C ILE A 586 -23.57 -21.31 -4.37
N ARG A 587 -24.25 -20.54 -3.52
CA ARG A 587 -24.86 -19.25 -3.86
C ARG A 587 -24.75 -18.28 -2.69
N PHE A 588 -24.45 -17.03 -2.97
CA PHE A 588 -24.63 -15.90 -2.05
C PHE A 588 -25.62 -14.91 -2.67
N THR A 589 -26.56 -14.41 -1.85
CA THR A 589 -27.53 -13.40 -2.24
C THR A 589 -27.40 -12.22 -1.28
N ASP A 590 -27.13 -11.01 -1.77
CA ASP A 590 -27.00 -9.81 -0.91
C ASP A 590 -28.37 -9.24 -0.47
N GLU A 591 -28.33 -8.15 0.31
CA GLU A 591 -29.53 -7.42 0.75
C GLU A 591 -30.30 -6.72 -0.39
N ALA A 592 -29.81 -6.74 -1.63
CA ALA A 592 -30.45 -6.15 -2.81
C ALA A 592 -31.02 -7.19 -3.80
N GLY A 593 -30.74 -8.49 -3.61
CA GLY A 593 -31.16 -9.56 -4.55
C GLY A 593 -30.22 -9.75 -5.74
N ASN A 594 -28.94 -9.43 -5.56
CA ASN A 594 -27.86 -9.82 -6.45
C ASN A 594 -27.39 -11.23 -6.06
N ASP A 595 -27.15 -12.11 -7.04
CA ASP A 595 -26.87 -13.54 -6.82
C ASP A 595 -25.49 -13.92 -7.39
N TRP A 596 -24.57 -14.32 -6.52
CA TRP A 596 -23.25 -14.84 -6.87
C TRP A 596 -23.26 -16.37 -6.83
N HIS A 597 -22.61 -17.04 -7.79
CA HIS A 597 -22.61 -18.50 -7.91
C HIS A 597 -21.20 -19.11 -7.94
N TYR A 598 -21.06 -20.27 -7.30
CA TYR A 598 -19.78 -20.95 -7.11
C TYR A 598 -19.92 -22.45 -7.38
N VAL A 599 -18.99 -23.03 -8.16
CA VAL A 599 -18.93 -24.46 -8.46
C VAL A 599 -17.61 -25.04 -7.96
N TRP A 600 -17.68 -26.15 -7.25
CA TRP A 600 -16.54 -26.79 -6.61
C TRP A 600 -16.37 -28.22 -7.13
N ASN A 601 -15.13 -28.68 -7.27
CA ASN A 601 -14.85 -30.09 -7.54
C ASN A 601 -14.86 -30.94 -6.25
N ALA A 602 -14.68 -32.26 -6.41
CA ALA A 602 -14.67 -33.22 -5.30
C ALA A 602 -13.53 -33.03 -4.27
N LEU A 603 -12.55 -32.17 -4.55
CA LEU A 603 -11.44 -31.82 -3.65
C LEU A 603 -11.65 -30.47 -2.93
N GLY A 604 -12.81 -29.83 -3.11
CA GLY A 604 -13.10 -28.51 -2.52
C GLY A 604 -12.41 -27.34 -3.21
N LEU A 605 -11.90 -27.52 -4.44
CA LEU A 605 -11.36 -26.43 -5.27
C LEU A 605 -12.48 -25.77 -6.08
N LEU A 606 -12.48 -24.44 -6.14
CA LEU A 606 -13.38 -23.63 -6.97
C LEU A 606 -13.02 -23.83 -8.45
N THR A 607 -13.89 -24.46 -9.24
CA THR A 607 -13.67 -24.67 -10.69
C THR A 607 -14.38 -23.67 -11.58
N GLU A 608 -15.43 -23.03 -11.07
CA GLU A 608 -16.16 -21.99 -11.80
C GLU A 608 -16.77 -20.97 -10.83
N TYR A 609 -16.70 -19.69 -11.20
CA TYR A 609 -17.35 -18.58 -10.53
C TYR A 609 -18.25 -17.83 -11.51
N ARG A 610 -19.41 -17.35 -11.05
CA ARG A 610 -20.24 -16.38 -11.80
C ARG A 610 -20.73 -15.24 -10.91
N ASP A 611 -20.72 -14.05 -11.51
CA ASP A 611 -21.22 -12.83 -10.90
C ASP A 611 -22.76 -12.67 -11.07
N PRO A 612 -23.37 -11.64 -10.46
CA PRO A 612 -24.79 -11.33 -10.62
C PRO A 612 -25.27 -10.91 -12.02
N GLU A 613 -24.36 -10.69 -12.99
CA GLU A 613 -24.65 -10.50 -14.41
C GLU A 613 -24.47 -11.78 -15.24
N CYS A 614 -24.09 -12.88 -14.60
CA CYS A 614 -23.77 -14.19 -15.20
C CYS A 614 -22.51 -14.22 -16.07
N GLN A 615 -21.58 -13.27 -15.89
CA GLN A 615 -20.20 -13.39 -16.37
C GLN A 615 -19.54 -14.61 -15.70
N ARG A 616 -18.55 -15.24 -16.35
CA ARG A 616 -18.09 -16.60 -15.99
C ARG A 616 -16.58 -16.73 -16.04
N TRP A 617 -15.97 -17.09 -14.91
CA TRP A 617 -14.55 -17.43 -14.79
C TRP A 617 -14.41 -18.94 -14.56
N GLN A 618 -13.40 -19.56 -15.16
CA GLN A 618 -13.10 -20.99 -15.03
C GLN A 618 -11.67 -21.23 -14.55
N TYR A 619 -11.50 -22.31 -13.79
CA TYR A 619 -10.24 -22.65 -13.16
C TYR A 619 -9.94 -24.14 -13.36
N ARG A 620 -8.76 -24.47 -13.86
CA ARG A 620 -8.27 -25.86 -13.93
C ARG A 620 -7.09 -26.07 -12.98
N TYR A 621 -6.97 -27.31 -12.54
CA TYR A 621 -5.97 -27.73 -11.58
C TYR A 621 -5.34 -29.05 -12.03
N ASP A 622 -4.09 -29.27 -11.64
CA ASP A 622 -3.44 -30.58 -11.75
C ASP A 622 -3.92 -31.56 -10.66
N GLU A 623 -3.38 -32.79 -10.68
CA GLU A 623 -3.67 -33.81 -9.66
C GLU A 623 -3.21 -33.37 -8.25
N ALA A 624 -2.16 -32.55 -8.16
CA ALA A 624 -1.67 -31.96 -6.92
C ALA A 624 -2.59 -30.86 -6.36
N GLY A 625 -3.45 -30.25 -7.19
CA GLY A 625 -4.30 -29.11 -6.84
C GLY A 625 -3.68 -27.74 -7.06
N ASN A 626 -2.55 -27.66 -7.75
CA ASN A 626 -2.03 -26.40 -8.24
C ASN A 626 -2.94 -25.85 -9.35
N LEU A 627 -3.15 -24.54 -9.42
CA LEU A 627 -3.91 -23.94 -10.52
C LEU A 627 -3.06 -23.93 -11.79
N THR A 628 -3.44 -24.69 -12.81
CA THR A 628 -2.72 -24.75 -14.08
C THR A 628 -3.25 -23.79 -15.13
N GLU A 629 -4.53 -23.41 -15.04
CA GLU A 629 -5.22 -22.56 -16.01
C GLU A 629 -6.27 -21.69 -15.31
N GLU A 630 -6.29 -20.40 -15.63
CA GLU A 630 -7.40 -19.48 -15.45
C GLU A 630 -7.93 -19.06 -16.81
N GLU A 631 -9.25 -19.11 -16.99
CA GLU A 631 -9.96 -18.54 -18.15
C GLU A 631 -10.95 -17.50 -17.59
N ASP A 632 -10.80 -16.24 -17.98
CA ASP A 632 -11.65 -15.14 -17.50
C ASP A 632 -12.96 -14.99 -18.30
N ALA A 633 -13.80 -14.03 -17.90
CA ALA A 633 -15.07 -13.76 -18.56
C ALA A 633 -14.96 -13.12 -19.97
N LEU A 634 -13.76 -12.72 -20.41
CA LEU A 634 -13.46 -12.35 -21.79
C LEU A 634 -12.89 -13.55 -22.61
N GLY A 635 -12.66 -14.70 -21.98
CA GLY A 635 -12.02 -15.87 -22.58
C GLY A 635 -10.49 -15.75 -22.69
N ARG A 636 -9.87 -14.84 -21.91
CA ARG A 636 -8.42 -14.69 -21.82
C ARG A 636 -7.86 -15.73 -20.86
N ILE A 637 -6.70 -16.30 -21.21
CA ILE A 637 -6.15 -17.45 -20.51
C ILE A 637 -4.78 -17.12 -19.90
N THR A 638 -4.63 -17.39 -18.61
CA THR A 638 -3.34 -17.41 -17.91
C THR A 638 -2.97 -18.86 -17.61
N LEU A 639 -1.76 -19.28 -17.94
CA LEU A 639 -1.25 -20.63 -17.66
C LEU A 639 -0.14 -20.59 -16.61
N THR A 640 -0.12 -21.56 -15.70
CA THR A 640 0.98 -21.73 -14.75
C THR A 640 1.45 -23.18 -14.73
N SER A 641 2.76 -23.37 -14.91
CA SER A 641 3.43 -24.66 -14.69
C SER A 641 4.03 -24.71 -13.30
N TRP A 642 4.06 -25.89 -12.68
CA TRP A 642 4.45 -26.07 -11.28
C TRP A 642 5.52 -27.16 -11.13
N MET A 643 6.28 -27.09 -10.04
CA MET A 643 7.30 -28.06 -9.67
C MET A 643 6.63 -29.42 -9.42
N GLN A 644 7.21 -30.51 -9.94
CA GLN A 644 6.59 -31.83 -9.80
C GLN A 644 6.50 -32.30 -8.33
N SER A 645 7.39 -31.82 -7.46
CA SER A 645 7.48 -32.19 -6.05
C SER A 645 6.85 -31.19 -5.06
N ARG A 646 6.51 -29.96 -5.47
CA ARG A 646 6.02 -28.88 -4.57
C ARG A 646 5.10 -27.89 -5.27
N THR A 647 4.30 -27.16 -4.48
CA THR A 647 3.38 -26.12 -4.97
C THR A 647 4.11 -24.80 -5.28
N LEU A 648 5.14 -24.87 -6.14
CA LEU A 648 6.02 -23.76 -6.51
C LEU A 648 6.04 -23.59 -8.06
N PRO A 649 5.81 -22.38 -8.61
CA PRO A 649 5.43 -22.20 -10.02
C PRO A 649 6.63 -21.95 -10.95
N VAL A 650 7.01 -22.94 -11.77
CA VAL A 650 8.23 -22.93 -12.61
C VAL A 650 8.17 -22.02 -13.83
N SER A 651 6.97 -21.65 -14.27
CA SER A 651 6.77 -20.64 -15.32
C SER A 651 5.31 -20.16 -15.37
N SER A 652 5.12 -18.89 -15.72
CA SER A 652 3.82 -18.31 -16.07
C SER A 652 3.75 -18.02 -17.57
N VAL A 653 2.57 -18.13 -18.18
CA VAL A 653 2.27 -17.57 -19.50
C VAL A 653 1.06 -16.65 -19.36
N LEU A 654 1.26 -15.37 -19.68
CA LEU A 654 0.22 -14.33 -19.64
C LEU A 654 -0.69 -14.38 -20.89
N PRO A 655 -1.89 -13.77 -20.86
CA PRO A 655 -2.80 -13.72 -22.01
C PRO A 655 -2.21 -13.20 -23.33
N GLY A 656 -1.26 -12.26 -23.31
CA GLY A 656 -0.53 -11.77 -24.48
C GLY A 656 0.61 -12.68 -24.95
N GLY A 657 0.91 -13.75 -24.22
CA GLY A 657 1.94 -14.74 -24.53
C GLY A 657 3.31 -14.49 -23.89
N GLY A 658 3.46 -13.46 -23.04
CA GLY A 658 4.68 -13.25 -22.25
C GLY A 658 4.93 -14.42 -21.29
N ILE A 659 6.16 -14.96 -21.28
CA ILE A 659 6.57 -16.11 -20.45
C ILE A 659 7.55 -15.71 -19.36
N TYR A 660 7.21 -16.03 -18.11
CA TYR A 660 8.11 -15.98 -16.94
C TYR A 660 8.83 -17.33 -16.74
N HIS A 661 10.09 -17.31 -16.29
CA HIS A 661 10.86 -18.50 -15.90
C HIS A 661 11.73 -18.25 -14.67
N TYR A 662 12.19 -19.32 -14.02
CA TYR A 662 12.66 -19.25 -12.63
C TYR A 662 13.69 -20.37 -12.22
N GLY A 663 14.61 -20.18 -11.24
CA GLY A 663 15.63 -21.14 -10.68
C GLY A 663 15.84 -21.25 -9.11
N TYR A 664 15.63 -22.41 -8.45
CA TYR A 664 15.67 -22.62 -6.95
C TYR A 664 17.04 -23.10 -6.44
N ASP A 665 17.36 -22.86 -5.16
CA ASP A 665 18.39 -23.62 -4.43
C ASP A 665 17.91 -24.99 -3.90
N ALA A 666 18.85 -25.72 -3.29
CA ALA A 666 18.62 -27.02 -2.66
C ALA A 666 17.92 -26.95 -1.28
N CYS A 667 17.29 -25.82 -0.96
CA CYS A 667 16.37 -25.63 0.17
C CYS A 667 15.03 -25.02 -0.31
N HIS A 668 14.78 -24.97 -1.63
CA HIS A 668 13.61 -24.30 -2.22
C HIS A 668 13.44 -22.84 -1.77
N GLY A 669 14.53 -22.18 -1.41
CA GLY A 669 14.60 -20.73 -1.46
C GLY A 669 15.13 -20.27 -2.80
N LEU A 670 14.62 -19.12 -3.20
CA LEU A 670 14.70 -18.62 -4.56
C LEU A 670 16.14 -18.30 -4.97
N VAL A 671 16.60 -18.66 -6.20
CA VAL A 671 17.90 -18.26 -6.80
C VAL A 671 17.99 -17.85 -8.29
N GLU A 672 16.90 -17.68 -9.04
CA GLU A 672 16.91 -17.01 -10.35
C GLU A 672 15.49 -16.68 -10.85
N GLN A 673 15.33 -15.58 -11.60
CA GLN A 673 14.20 -15.39 -12.52
C GLN A 673 14.69 -14.89 -13.88
N ILE A 674 13.89 -15.17 -14.90
CA ILE A 674 13.91 -14.55 -16.21
C ILE A 674 12.50 -14.04 -16.55
N SER A 675 12.41 -12.77 -16.93
CA SER A 675 11.18 -12.14 -17.42
C SER A 675 10.91 -12.44 -18.91
N PRO A 676 9.66 -12.25 -19.40
CA PRO A 676 9.40 -11.75 -20.75
C PRO A 676 10.41 -10.66 -21.15
N GLY A 677 10.85 -10.61 -22.40
CA GLY A 677 11.98 -9.74 -22.79
C GLY A 677 13.38 -10.19 -22.29
N THR A 678 13.51 -11.31 -21.59
CA THR A 678 14.75 -12.03 -21.21
C THR A 678 15.63 -11.43 -20.10
N ARG A 679 15.14 -10.43 -19.33
CA ARG A 679 15.86 -9.86 -18.17
C ARG A 679 16.09 -10.93 -17.09
N ARG A 680 17.35 -11.21 -16.71
CA ARG A 680 17.76 -12.25 -15.75
C ARG A 680 18.28 -11.66 -14.43
N GLN A 681 18.09 -12.38 -13.32
CA GLN A 681 18.51 -11.98 -11.96
C GLN A 681 18.67 -13.25 -11.07
N ARG A 682 19.61 -13.37 -10.11
CA ARG A 682 20.06 -14.67 -9.47
C ARG A 682 19.55 -14.96 -8.01
N PHE A 683 20.22 -15.61 -7.03
CA PHE A 683 20.17 -15.25 -5.58
C PHE A 683 21.57 -15.52 -4.98
N GLU A 684 21.87 -14.91 -3.82
CA GLU A 684 22.99 -15.30 -2.94
C GLU A 684 22.46 -15.28 -1.51
N ARG A 685 22.31 -16.46 -0.90
CA ARG A 685 21.80 -16.67 0.46
C ARG A 685 22.90 -17.22 1.36
N ASP A 686 22.79 -16.96 2.67
CA ASP A 686 23.59 -17.67 3.67
C ASP A 686 22.99 -19.05 3.98
N GLU A 687 23.68 -19.79 4.85
CA GLU A 687 23.27 -21.11 5.35
C GLU A 687 21.89 -21.12 6.04
N TYR A 688 21.39 -19.93 6.42
CA TYR A 688 20.09 -19.72 7.07
C TYR A 688 19.02 -19.20 6.09
N GLY A 689 19.29 -19.21 4.79
CA GLY A 689 18.36 -18.76 3.74
C GLY A 689 18.17 -17.24 3.65
N GLN A 690 18.89 -16.48 4.46
CA GLN A 690 18.85 -15.02 4.47
C GLN A 690 19.67 -14.52 3.29
N VAL A 691 19.12 -13.61 2.50
CA VAL A 691 19.80 -13.17 1.28
C VAL A 691 20.94 -12.21 1.67
N VAL A 692 22.17 -12.42 1.15
CA VAL A 692 23.40 -11.72 1.60
C VAL A 692 24.14 -10.90 0.55
N SER A 693 23.99 -11.20 -0.75
CA SER A 693 24.42 -10.38 -1.89
C SER A 693 23.34 -10.38 -2.99
N VAL A 694 23.31 -9.36 -3.87
CA VAL A 694 22.33 -9.27 -4.99
C VAL A 694 22.95 -9.07 -6.40
N ALA A 695 22.20 -9.29 -7.50
CA ALA A 695 22.69 -9.52 -8.87
C ALA A 695 21.62 -9.64 -10.00
N ASP A 696 21.39 -8.56 -10.76
CA ASP A 696 21.09 -8.55 -12.22
C ASP A 696 22.31 -8.96 -13.08
N ASP A 697 22.38 -8.61 -14.38
CA ASP A 697 23.48 -8.98 -15.30
C ASP A 697 24.64 -7.95 -15.42
N ASP A 698 24.65 -6.84 -14.67
CA ASP A 698 25.38 -5.59 -15.01
C ASP A 698 26.11 -4.85 -13.82
N GLY A 699 26.71 -5.48 -12.78
CA GLY A 699 27.36 -4.75 -11.63
C GLY A 699 27.58 -5.47 -10.26
N VAL A 700 27.38 -4.77 -9.13
CA VAL A 700 26.93 -5.25 -7.78
C VAL A 700 26.43 -4.01 -7.00
N LEU A 701 25.13 -3.70 -7.09
CA LEU A 701 24.53 -2.53 -6.41
C LEU A 701 24.24 -2.60 -4.82
N GLN A 702 24.68 -3.61 -4.00
CA GLN A 702 24.69 -3.78 -2.49
C GLN A 702 24.96 -5.21 -1.89
N ARG A 703 25.40 -5.30 -0.61
CA ARG A 703 25.50 -6.49 0.29
C ARG A 703 24.91 -6.27 1.73
N PHE A 704 24.67 -7.32 2.54
CA PHE A 704 24.12 -7.25 3.94
C PHE A 704 25.09 -7.68 5.04
N GLY A 705 24.72 -7.36 6.29
CA GLY A 705 24.96 -8.21 7.46
C GLY A 705 23.74 -8.30 8.37
N TYR A 706 23.58 -9.43 9.06
CA TYR A 706 22.52 -9.73 10.04
C TYR A 706 23.10 -10.01 11.44
N ASN A 707 22.24 -10.06 12.46
CA ASN A 707 22.53 -10.67 13.74
C ASN A 707 21.88 -12.07 13.85
N ARG A 708 22.26 -12.81 14.90
CA ARG A 708 21.70 -14.11 15.30
C ARG A 708 20.17 -14.16 15.43
N HIS A 709 19.52 -13.04 15.74
CA HIS A 709 18.05 -12.92 15.80
C HIS A 709 17.40 -12.69 14.41
N GLY A 710 18.16 -12.84 13.31
CA GLY A 710 17.69 -12.57 11.94
C GLY A 710 17.47 -11.08 11.63
N GLN A 711 17.94 -10.18 12.50
CA GLN A 711 17.76 -8.73 12.32
C GLN A 711 18.95 -8.15 11.55
N MET A 712 18.68 -7.42 10.48
CA MET A 712 19.69 -6.73 9.69
C MET A 712 20.46 -5.71 10.55
N THR A 713 21.79 -5.78 10.56
CA THR A 713 22.68 -4.88 11.31
C THR A 713 23.35 -3.84 10.43
N VAL A 714 23.62 -4.18 9.15
CA VAL A 714 24.28 -3.30 8.17
C VAL A 714 23.75 -3.54 6.76
N SER A 715 23.76 -2.49 5.95
CA SER A 715 23.46 -2.48 4.52
C SER A 715 24.47 -1.61 3.78
N THR A 716 24.99 -2.07 2.63
CA THR A 716 26.18 -1.50 1.95
C THR A 716 25.94 -1.27 0.45
N ASP A 717 25.53 -0.08 0.01
CA ASP A 717 25.02 0.20 -1.35
C ASP A 717 25.96 -0.09 -2.55
N CYS A 718 25.51 0.32 -3.74
CA CYS A 718 26.21 0.17 -5.02
C CYS A 718 27.56 0.87 -5.14
N SER A 719 27.78 1.85 -4.26
CA SER A 719 28.95 2.71 -4.19
C SER A 719 29.79 2.41 -2.94
N GLY A 720 29.34 1.48 -2.08
CA GLY A 720 29.98 1.11 -0.81
C GLY A 720 29.53 1.91 0.42
N ASN A 721 28.46 2.71 0.32
CA ASN A 721 27.90 3.50 1.42
C ASN A 721 27.14 2.62 2.41
N ASN A 722 27.35 2.83 3.71
CA ASN A 722 26.80 2.00 4.78
C ASN A 722 25.70 2.69 5.60
N THR A 723 24.64 1.95 5.93
CA THR A 723 23.73 2.25 7.05
C THR A 723 23.92 1.22 8.17
N VAL A 724 23.84 1.67 9.43
CA VAL A 724 23.95 0.78 10.61
C VAL A 724 22.69 0.84 11.48
N TYR A 725 22.30 -0.33 11.99
CA TYR A 725 21.10 -0.55 12.80
C TYR A 725 21.44 -1.02 14.22
N HIS A 726 20.76 -0.46 15.22
CA HIS A 726 20.92 -0.86 16.63
C HIS A 726 19.57 -1.15 17.29
N TYR A 727 19.50 -2.31 17.95
CA TYR A 727 18.31 -2.81 18.65
C TYR A 727 18.55 -2.81 20.17
N ASN A 728 17.48 -2.71 20.96
CA ASN A 728 17.55 -2.88 22.42
C ASN A 728 17.32 -4.34 22.84
N ASP A 729 17.43 -4.59 24.15
CA ASP A 729 17.14 -5.87 24.79
C ASP A 729 15.65 -6.29 24.73
N ARG A 730 14.77 -5.56 24.02
CA ARG A 730 13.41 -5.97 23.66
C ARG A 730 13.26 -6.24 22.16
N HIS A 731 14.39 -6.33 21.45
CA HIS A 731 14.51 -6.54 20.01
C HIS A 731 13.93 -5.39 19.16
N TRP A 732 13.67 -4.21 19.74
CA TRP A 732 13.14 -3.04 19.04
C TRP A 732 14.26 -2.11 18.54
N LEU A 733 14.07 -1.53 17.34
CA LEU A 733 15.05 -0.66 16.67
C LEU A 733 15.11 0.73 17.31
N THR A 734 16.12 0.97 18.15
CA THR A 734 16.28 2.21 18.93
C THR A 734 17.16 3.26 18.28
N THR A 735 18.10 2.88 17.40
CA THR A 735 18.96 3.85 16.69
C THR A 735 19.22 3.42 15.25
N VAL A 736 19.14 4.37 14.32
CA VAL A 736 19.62 4.27 12.94
C VAL A 736 20.76 5.26 12.75
N VAL A 737 21.81 4.85 12.02
CA VAL A 737 22.93 5.72 11.61
C VAL A 737 23.06 5.68 10.09
N ASP A 738 22.95 6.84 9.43
CA ASP A 738 23.03 6.94 7.97
C ASP A 738 24.48 7.01 7.44
N ALA A 739 24.64 7.05 6.12
CA ALA A 739 25.95 7.10 5.46
C ALA A 739 26.72 8.44 5.64
N GLN A 740 26.12 9.45 6.28
CA GLN A 740 26.81 10.68 6.69
C GLN A 740 27.12 10.68 8.21
N GLY A 741 26.62 9.70 8.95
CA GLY A 741 26.85 9.50 10.37
C GLY A 741 25.79 10.15 11.28
N GLU A 742 24.72 10.70 10.71
CA GLU A 742 23.64 11.31 11.49
C GLU A 742 22.75 10.25 12.15
N ARG A 743 22.15 10.61 13.29
CA ARG A 743 21.53 9.65 14.22
C ARG A 743 20.08 10.00 14.49
N TRP A 744 19.23 8.98 14.41
CA TRP A 744 17.81 9.05 14.76
C TRP A 744 17.52 8.03 15.85
N HIS A 745 16.89 8.49 16.93
CA HIS A 745 16.58 7.72 18.13
C HIS A 745 15.08 7.50 18.30
N ARG A 746 14.69 6.37 18.91
CA ARG A 746 13.29 6.01 19.20
C ARG A 746 13.12 5.50 20.63
N GLU A 747 12.17 6.07 21.35
CA GLU A 747 11.71 5.54 22.63
C GLU A 747 10.34 4.88 22.50
N TYR A 748 10.18 3.76 23.21
CA TYR A 748 9.00 2.91 23.25
C TYR A 748 8.47 2.82 24.68
N ASP A 749 7.17 2.57 24.84
CA ASP A 749 6.61 2.13 26.14
C ASP A 749 6.91 0.64 26.41
N ASP A 750 6.50 0.12 27.57
CA ASP A 750 6.73 -1.28 27.94
C ASP A 750 5.95 -2.30 27.07
N ALA A 751 4.97 -1.85 26.26
CA ALA A 751 4.25 -2.68 25.30
C ALA A 751 4.85 -2.63 23.88
N GLY A 752 5.88 -1.82 23.63
CA GLY A 752 6.51 -1.67 22.32
C GLY A 752 5.86 -0.61 21.44
N GLU A 753 4.97 0.21 21.98
CA GLU A 753 4.35 1.31 21.24
C GLU A 753 5.26 2.54 21.25
N LEU A 754 5.41 3.17 20.09
CA LEU A 754 6.26 4.35 19.93
C LEU A 754 5.73 5.52 20.78
N ARG A 755 6.64 6.16 21.53
CA ARG A 755 6.38 7.25 22.47
C ARG A 755 7.08 8.55 22.08
N GLU A 756 8.33 8.45 21.64
CA GLU A 756 9.15 9.58 21.24
C GLU A 756 10.08 9.20 20.08
N VAL A 757 10.28 10.13 19.16
CA VAL A 757 11.34 10.08 18.16
C VAL A 757 12.16 11.34 18.33
N SER A 758 13.48 11.24 18.21
CA SER A 758 14.39 12.38 18.24
C SER A 758 15.53 12.22 17.24
N GLY A 759 16.16 13.33 16.88
CA GLY A 759 17.17 13.40 15.82
C GLY A 759 18.14 14.56 16.01
N PRO A 760 18.81 15.01 14.94
CA PRO A 760 19.77 16.11 15.00
C PRO A 760 19.15 17.44 15.48
N ASP A 761 20.03 18.33 15.96
CA ASP A 761 19.75 19.74 16.29
C ASP A 761 18.57 19.95 17.27
N ASP A 762 18.58 19.18 18.36
CA ASP A 762 17.58 19.13 19.44
C ASP A 762 16.14 18.81 18.99
N TRP A 763 15.97 18.22 17.81
CA TRP A 763 14.67 17.80 17.33
C TRP A 763 14.09 16.60 18.10
N TYR A 764 12.81 16.68 18.47
CA TYR A 764 12.00 15.55 18.95
C TYR A 764 10.49 15.73 18.71
N GLU A 765 9.73 14.64 18.75
CA GLU A 765 8.26 14.64 18.81
C GLU A 765 7.71 13.60 19.80
N ARG A 766 6.50 13.82 20.31
CA ARG A 766 5.91 12.99 21.38
C ARG A 766 4.49 12.52 21.12
N ILE A 767 4.30 11.22 21.37
CA ILE A 767 3.02 10.50 21.28
C ILE A 767 2.51 10.21 22.70
N GLY A 768 1.28 10.63 23.00
CA GLY A 768 0.60 10.41 24.29
C GLY A 768 -0.65 9.53 24.12
N ARG A 769 -0.73 8.47 24.91
CA ARG A 769 -1.77 7.42 24.83
C ARG A 769 -2.60 7.34 26.11
N ASP A 770 -3.82 6.79 26.02
CA ASP A 770 -4.66 6.45 27.16
C ASP A 770 -4.34 5.04 27.72
N ALA A 771 -5.10 4.62 28.72
CA ALA A 771 -4.94 3.32 29.37
C ALA A 771 -5.39 2.12 28.49
N GLN A 772 -5.95 2.37 27.31
CA GLN A 772 -6.29 1.36 26.29
C GLN A 772 -5.20 1.26 25.21
N GLY A 773 -4.15 2.09 25.27
CA GLY A 773 -3.14 2.21 24.20
C GLY A 773 -3.63 3.06 23.02
N ARG A 774 -4.90 3.51 23.03
CA ARG A 774 -5.40 4.46 22.03
C ARG A 774 -4.66 5.77 22.22
N VAL A 775 -4.31 6.39 21.11
CA VAL A 775 -3.52 7.62 21.15
C VAL A 775 -4.48 8.78 21.42
N VAL A 776 -4.14 9.73 22.31
CA VAL A 776 -5.06 10.80 22.77
C VAL A 776 -4.50 12.22 22.69
N ARG A 777 -3.18 12.34 22.44
CA ARG A 777 -2.49 13.60 22.15
C ARG A 777 -1.19 13.31 21.41
N HIS A 778 -0.85 14.07 20.37
CA HIS A 778 0.51 14.15 19.84
C HIS A 778 1.00 15.59 19.96
N ARG A 779 2.31 15.75 20.15
CA ARG A 779 3.03 17.02 20.22
C ARG A 779 4.09 17.14 19.14
N THR A 780 4.02 18.24 18.39
CA THR A 780 5.07 18.70 17.46
C THR A 780 6.31 19.22 18.20
N ALA A 781 7.42 19.36 17.48
CA ALA A 781 8.71 19.79 18.03
C ALA A 781 8.75 21.21 18.62
N ASP A 782 7.96 22.13 18.08
CA ASP A 782 7.79 23.48 18.64
C ASP A 782 6.80 23.51 19.83
N GLY A 783 6.12 22.39 20.10
CA GLY A 783 5.28 22.18 21.28
C GLY A 783 3.78 22.30 21.08
N GLN A 784 3.28 22.43 19.84
CA GLN A 784 1.84 22.40 19.56
C GLN A 784 1.26 21.03 19.89
N ASP A 785 0.02 21.00 20.38
CA ASP A 785 -0.70 19.77 20.70
C ASP A 785 -1.98 19.67 19.86
N THR A 786 -2.17 18.55 19.16
CA THR A 786 -3.49 18.16 18.63
C THR A 786 -4.17 17.22 19.64
N HIS A 787 -5.50 17.27 19.71
CA HIS A 787 -6.30 16.51 20.67
C HIS A 787 -7.37 15.64 20.03
N TYR A 788 -7.74 14.56 20.71
CA TYR A 788 -8.44 13.41 20.14
C TYR A 788 -9.42 12.82 21.14
N GLU A 789 -10.67 12.59 20.71
CA GLU A 789 -11.71 12.00 21.54
C GLU A 789 -12.32 10.78 20.83
N TYR A 790 -12.52 9.70 21.59
CA TYR A 790 -13.05 8.43 21.15
C TYR A 790 -14.31 8.09 21.95
N ASP A 791 -15.26 7.39 21.32
CA ASP A 791 -16.44 6.87 22.02
C ASP A 791 -16.18 5.56 22.80
N ASP A 792 -17.20 5.09 23.52
CA ASP A 792 -17.19 3.82 24.28
C ASP A 792 -17.09 2.56 23.40
N THR A 793 -17.16 2.71 22.07
CA THR A 793 -16.92 1.63 21.10
C THR A 793 -15.54 1.71 20.44
N GLY A 794 -14.79 2.79 20.67
CA GLY A 794 -13.41 2.96 20.22
C GLY A 794 -13.23 3.75 18.93
N TRP A 795 -14.28 4.37 18.38
CA TRP A 795 -14.16 5.19 17.17
C TRP A 795 -13.85 6.66 17.50
N LEU A 796 -13.01 7.27 16.66
CA LEU A 796 -12.66 8.68 16.75
C LEU A 796 -13.89 9.55 16.46
N VAL A 797 -14.45 10.19 17.49
CA VAL A 797 -15.59 11.11 17.36
C VAL A 797 -15.17 12.57 17.21
N ARG A 798 -13.97 12.94 17.67
CA ARG A 798 -13.42 14.32 17.53
C ARG A 798 -11.91 14.35 17.31
N ARG A 799 -11.46 15.17 16.35
CA ARG A 799 -10.07 15.74 16.22
C ARG A 799 -10.26 17.23 16.57
N ARG A 800 -9.49 17.78 17.52
CA ARG A 800 -9.31 19.23 17.75
C ARG A 800 -7.88 19.66 17.39
N ASP A 801 -7.73 20.61 16.47
CA ASP A 801 -6.44 21.15 16.01
C ASP A 801 -5.75 22.04 17.08
N PRO A 802 -4.47 22.42 16.90
CA PRO A 802 -3.76 23.31 17.82
C PRO A 802 -4.36 24.72 18.01
N ARG A 803 -5.25 25.17 17.11
CA ARG A 803 -5.96 26.46 17.18
C ARG A 803 -7.32 26.33 17.87
N GLY A 804 -7.81 25.11 18.10
CA GLY A 804 -9.10 24.81 18.70
C GLY A 804 -10.23 24.48 17.70
N GLY A 805 -9.94 24.38 16.40
CA GLY A 805 -10.90 23.94 15.38
C GLY A 805 -11.22 22.44 15.53
N GLU A 806 -12.49 22.05 15.41
CA GLU A 806 -12.95 20.68 15.70
C GLU A 806 -13.63 20.01 14.51
N VAL A 807 -13.16 18.82 14.13
CA VAL A 807 -13.87 17.93 13.20
C VAL A 807 -14.62 16.87 13.99
N VAL A 808 -15.95 16.89 13.91
CA VAL A 808 -16.85 15.98 14.65
C VAL A 808 -17.46 14.95 13.70
N ARG A 809 -17.54 13.70 14.18
CA ARG A 809 -17.87 12.51 13.38
C ARG A 809 -19.09 11.79 13.94
N ARG A 810 -19.94 11.23 13.07
CA ARG A 810 -21.11 10.42 13.47
C ARG A 810 -21.20 9.15 12.66
N ARG A 811 -21.56 8.06 13.35
CA ARG A 811 -21.76 6.72 12.76
C ARG A 811 -23.15 6.19 13.03
N ASP A 812 -23.58 5.23 12.21
CA ASP A 812 -24.76 4.40 12.47
C ASP A 812 -24.43 3.09 13.23
N SER A 813 -25.46 2.25 13.42
CA SER A 813 -25.39 0.92 14.04
C SER A 813 -24.35 -0.02 13.40
N ARG A 814 -24.01 0.21 12.12
CA ARG A 814 -23.08 -0.58 11.31
C ARG A 814 -21.69 0.05 11.23
N LEU A 815 -21.45 1.11 12.01
CA LEU A 815 -20.22 1.88 12.04
C LEU A 815 -19.94 2.65 10.72
N ARG A 816 -20.95 2.83 9.86
CA ARG A 816 -20.82 3.63 8.62
C ARG A 816 -20.91 5.13 8.97
N LEU A 817 -20.13 5.97 8.30
CA LEU A 817 -20.12 7.43 8.51
C LEU A 817 -21.43 8.05 8.03
N THR A 818 -22.21 8.71 8.87
CA THR A 818 -23.49 9.33 8.45
C THR A 818 -23.46 10.85 8.38
N GLU A 819 -22.76 11.53 9.31
CA GLU A 819 -22.55 12.99 9.27
C GLU A 819 -21.11 13.35 9.68
N LEU A 820 -20.46 14.19 8.88
CA LEU A 820 -19.15 14.80 9.15
C LEU A 820 -19.33 16.31 9.32
N TYR A 821 -18.91 16.87 10.46
CA TYR A 821 -18.94 18.32 10.69
C TYR A 821 -17.54 18.90 10.51
N ASN A 822 -17.43 19.96 9.70
CA ASN A 822 -16.22 20.77 9.60
C ASN A 822 -16.04 21.69 10.82
N GLU A 823 -14.88 22.32 10.92
CA GLU A 823 -14.49 23.20 12.02
C GLU A 823 -15.30 24.51 12.07
N ASN A 824 -16.01 24.87 10.99
CA ASN A 824 -16.99 25.95 10.95
C ASN A 824 -18.40 25.51 11.42
N GLY A 825 -18.62 24.21 11.70
CA GLY A 825 -19.88 23.63 12.15
C GLY A 825 -20.86 23.22 11.04
N GLU A 826 -20.42 23.21 9.78
CA GLU A 826 -21.24 22.80 8.62
C GLU A 826 -21.15 21.27 8.43
N SER A 827 -22.25 20.63 8.02
CA SER A 827 -22.36 19.17 7.94
C SER A 827 -22.34 18.64 6.49
N TRP A 828 -21.44 17.71 6.20
CA TRP A 828 -21.57 16.78 5.08
C TRP A 828 -22.38 15.56 5.54
N ARG A 829 -23.23 14.99 4.68
CA ARG A 829 -24.00 13.77 4.98
C ARG A 829 -23.80 12.66 3.96
N PHE A 830 -23.97 11.43 4.42
CA PHE A 830 -23.81 10.22 3.63
C PHE A 830 -25.04 9.32 3.84
N ILE A 831 -25.60 8.79 2.75
CA ILE A 831 -26.86 8.05 2.72
C ILE A 831 -26.60 6.70 2.07
N TYR A 832 -26.69 5.63 2.85
CA TYR A 832 -26.43 4.27 2.38
C TYR A 832 -27.71 3.46 2.15
N GLY A 833 -27.67 2.64 1.10
CA GLY A 833 -28.65 1.61 0.80
C GLY A 833 -28.57 0.38 1.72
N PRO A 834 -29.38 -0.66 1.42
CA PRO A 834 -29.53 -1.84 2.27
C PRO A 834 -28.25 -2.68 2.37
N ASN A 835 -27.55 -2.89 1.25
CA ASN A 835 -26.28 -3.63 1.16
C ASN A 835 -25.04 -2.74 1.42
N ASN A 836 -25.18 -1.70 2.25
CA ASN A 836 -24.10 -0.81 2.72
C ASN A 836 -23.41 0.09 1.67
N ARG A 837 -23.91 0.08 0.43
CA ARG A 837 -23.55 0.95 -0.70
C ARG A 837 -24.02 2.39 -0.50
N LEU A 838 -23.25 3.41 -0.91
CA LEU A 838 -23.58 4.84 -0.72
C LEU A 838 -24.51 5.36 -1.85
N GLU A 839 -25.81 5.36 -1.65
CA GLU A 839 -26.78 5.79 -2.68
C GLU A 839 -26.79 7.31 -2.92
N ALA A 840 -26.43 8.10 -1.91
CA ALA A 840 -26.32 9.55 -2.04
C ALA A 840 -25.41 10.20 -0.98
N GLU A 841 -24.98 11.42 -1.27
CA GLU A 841 -24.24 12.31 -0.39
C GLU A 841 -24.86 13.72 -0.42
N GLN A 842 -24.68 14.49 0.65
CA GLN A 842 -25.03 15.91 0.68
C GLN A 842 -23.83 16.72 1.16
N GLY A 843 -23.28 17.55 0.28
CA GLY A 843 -22.15 18.44 0.57
C GLY A 843 -22.52 19.60 1.50
N PHE A 844 -21.53 20.36 1.95
CA PHE A 844 -21.71 21.48 2.90
C PHE A 844 -22.66 22.59 2.40
N ASP A 845 -22.82 22.76 1.09
CA ASP A 845 -23.75 23.71 0.45
C ASP A 845 -25.17 23.15 0.28
N GLY A 846 -25.41 21.90 0.68
CA GLY A 846 -26.66 21.18 0.50
C GLY A 846 -26.81 20.47 -0.85
N ALA A 847 -25.83 20.56 -1.76
CA ALA A 847 -25.86 19.87 -3.05
C ALA A 847 -25.93 18.35 -2.86
N LEU A 848 -26.87 17.71 -3.57
CA LEU A 848 -27.12 16.27 -3.52
C LEU A 848 -26.46 15.58 -4.72
N THR A 849 -25.47 14.73 -4.49
CA THR A 849 -25.02 13.77 -5.51
C THR A 849 -25.73 12.45 -5.26
N ARG A 850 -26.28 11.84 -6.31
CA ARG A 850 -26.82 10.47 -6.29
C ARG A 850 -25.93 9.53 -7.09
N TYR A 851 -25.95 8.27 -6.67
CA TYR A 851 -25.09 7.22 -7.20
C TYR A 851 -25.97 6.02 -7.58
N THR A 852 -25.79 5.47 -8.78
CA THR A 852 -26.54 4.28 -9.24
C THR A 852 -25.63 3.11 -9.57
N TYR A 853 -26.12 1.93 -9.23
CA TYR A 853 -25.37 0.71 -9.00
C TYR A 853 -25.97 -0.41 -9.85
N ASP A 854 -25.14 -1.20 -10.55
CA ASP A 854 -25.58 -2.42 -11.23
C ASP A 854 -25.69 -3.62 -10.26
N ARG A 855 -25.86 -4.81 -10.83
CA ARG A 855 -26.03 -6.06 -10.07
C ARG A 855 -24.73 -6.61 -9.51
N CYS A 856 -23.60 -6.34 -10.15
CA CYS A 856 -22.28 -6.75 -9.69
C CYS A 856 -21.70 -5.77 -8.68
N ASP A 857 -22.53 -4.91 -8.09
CA ASP A 857 -22.12 -3.72 -7.33
C ASP A 857 -21.17 -2.81 -8.15
N ARG A 858 -21.58 -2.33 -9.34
CA ARG A 858 -20.75 -1.39 -10.11
C ARG A 858 -21.42 -0.08 -10.51
N ALA A 859 -20.64 1.00 -10.68
CA ALA A 859 -21.16 2.35 -10.87
C ALA A 859 -21.61 2.59 -12.30
N VAL A 860 -22.91 2.53 -12.53
CA VAL A 860 -23.52 2.84 -13.84
C VAL A 860 -23.96 4.30 -13.96
N SER A 861 -24.10 5.05 -12.85
CA SER A 861 -24.18 6.52 -12.92
C SER A 861 -23.72 7.30 -11.69
N ARG A 862 -23.28 8.54 -11.95
CA ARG A 862 -23.16 9.63 -10.98
C ARG A 862 -24.07 10.78 -11.41
N THR A 863 -24.98 11.21 -10.55
CA THR A 863 -25.89 12.33 -10.83
C THR A 863 -25.63 13.48 -9.85
N PHE A 864 -24.95 14.52 -10.32
CA PHE A 864 -24.76 15.77 -9.58
C PHE A 864 -26.06 16.57 -9.55
N LEU A 865 -26.31 17.28 -8.44
CA LEU A 865 -27.53 18.09 -8.22
C LEU A 865 -28.81 17.30 -8.52
N ALA A 866 -28.85 16.07 -8.02
CA ALA A 866 -29.99 15.18 -8.17
C ALA A 866 -31.28 15.81 -7.64
N ASP A 867 -32.40 15.41 -8.22
CA ASP A 867 -33.74 15.92 -7.93
C ASP A 867 -33.94 17.42 -8.23
N THR A 868 -33.00 18.06 -8.95
CA THR A 868 -33.11 19.45 -9.44
C THR A 868 -33.20 19.56 -10.96
N VAL A 869 -33.60 20.73 -11.45
CA VAL A 869 -33.59 21.10 -12.89
C VAL A 869 -32.18 21.31 -13.48
N SER A 870 -31.16 21.31 -12.63
CA SER A 870 -29.74 21.43 -12.99
C SER A 870 -29.00 20.11 -12.75
N SER A 871 -29.70 18.98 -12.85
CA SER A 871 -29.10 17.66 -12.69
C SER A 871 -28.18 17.33 -13.87
N LEU A 872 -27.01 16.78 -13.57
CA LEU A 872 -26.03 16.33 -14.54
C LEU A 872 -25.66 14.88 -14.24
N THR A 873 -25.98 13.97 -15.16
CA THR A 873 -25.65 12.55 -15.03
C THR A 873 -24.42 12.23 -15.87
N TRP A 874 -23.41 11.63 -15.25
CA TRP A 874 -22.38 10.85 -15.91
C TRP A 874 -22.82 9.39 -15.90
N LEU A 875 -22.74 8.73 -17.05
CA LEU A 875 -23.10 7.33 -17.29
C LEU A 875 -21.86 6.52 -17.63
N ALA A 876 -21.92 5.23 -17.33
CA ALA A 876 -20.75 4.38 -17.25
C ALA A 876 -20.99 3.00 -17.88
N GLY A 877 -19.93 2.44 -18.47
CA GLY A 877 -19.96 1.14 -19.14
C GLY A 877 -18.72 0.32 -18.81
N TYR A 878 -18.96 -0.92 -18.37
CA TYR A 878 -17.95 -1.92 -18.07
C TYR A 878 -17.99 -3.06 -19.08
N ASP A 879 -16.93 -3.87 -19.13
CA ASP A 879 -16.94 -5.18 -19.76
C ASP A 879 -17.24 -6.32 -18.76
N ALA A 880 -17.04 -7.56 -19.23
CA ALA A 880 -17.29 -8.78 -18.48
C ALA A 880 -16.31 -9.03 -17.32
N VAL A 881 -15.16 -8.34 -17.28
CA VAL A 881 -14.15 -8.47 -16.21
C VAL A 881 -14.05 -7.23 -15.32
N GLY A 882 -14.95 -6.26 -15.50
CA GLY A 882 -15.00 -5.04 -14.70
C GLY A 882 -14.05 -3.94 -15.16
N GLN A 883 -13.47 -4.04 -16.37
CA GLN A 883 -12.71 -2.94 -16.95
C GLN A 883 -13.66 -1.89 -17.57
N MET A 884 -13.37 -0.61 -17.40
CA MET A 884 -14.25 0.49 -17.78
C MET A 884 -14.08 0.86 -19.26
N VAL A 885 -14.93 0.30 -20.12
CA VAL A 885 -14.86 0.49 -21.58
C VAL A 885 -15.45 1.81 -22.08
N GLY A 886 -16.23 2.53 -21.26
CA GLY A 886 -16.78 3.84 -21.65
C GLY A 886 -17.40 4.67 -20.54
N LEU A 887 -17.44 5.98 -20.77
CA LEU A 887 -17.99 7.00 -19.87
C LEU A 887 -18.63 8.12 -20.71
N SER A 888 -19.88 8.49 -20.42
CA SER A 888 -20.60 9.51 -21.17
C SER A 888 -21.34 10.54 -20.30
N THR A 889 -21.47 11.74 -20.86
CA THR A 889 -22.29 12.86 -20.37
C THR A 889 -23.35 13.18 -21.43
N PRO A 890 -24.22 14.20 -21.24
CA PRO A 890 -25.14 14.65 -22.29
C PRO A 890 -24.46 15.09 -23.61
N ASP A 891 -23.21 15.57 -23.57
CA ASP A 891 -22.53 16.19 -24.72
C ASP A 891 -21.26 15.45 -25.17
N ILE A 892 -20.67 14.59 -24.33
CA ILE A 892 -19.36 13.98 -24.57
C ILE A 892 -19.41 12.49 -24.22
N THR A 893 -18.86 11.63 -25.07
CA THR A 893 -18.68 10.19 -24.82
C THR A 893 -17.21 9.82 -24.95
N ARG A 894 -16.71 9.01 -24.02
CA ARG A 894 -15.35 8.48 -24.00
C ARG A 894 -15.36 6.96 -24.14
N ARG A 895 -14.31 6.40 -24.75
CA ARG A 895 -14.18 4.97 -25.09
C ARG A 895 -12.76 4.46 -24.86
N TYR A 896 -12.66 3.19 -24.48
CA TYR A 896 -11.44 2.57 -23.96
C TYR A 896 -11.23 1.19 -24.55
N GLU A 897 -9.98 0.92 -24.93
CA GLU A 897 -9.56 -0.35 -25.55
C GLU A 897 -8.30 -0.82 -24.81
N TYR A 898 -8.29 -2.10 -24.41
CA TYR A 898 -7.24 -2.72 -23.60
C TYR A 898 -6.48 -3.80 -24.42
N THR A 899 -5.24 -4.14 -24.03
CA THR A 899 -4.50 -5.30 -24.57
C THR A 899 -5.01 -6.61 -23.98
N ALA A 900 -4.47 -7.73 -24.46
CA ALA A 900 -4.74 -9.06 -23.90
C ALA A 900 -4.44 -9.10 -22.40
N ASP A 901 -3.33 -8.51 -21.95
CA ASP A 901 -2.91 -8.53 -20.55
C ASP A 901 -3.68 -7.54 -19.66
N GLY A 902 -4.67 -6.84 -20.23
CA GLY A 902 -5.53 -5.88 -19.53
C GLY A 902 -4.95 -4.46 -19.47
N GLU A 903 -3.92 -4.19 -20.28
CA GLU A 903 -3.22 -2.91 -20.32
C GLU A 903 -4.00 -1.93 -21.19
N LEU A 904 -4.46 -0.83 -20.62
CA LEU A 904 -5.27 0.12 -21.37
C LEU A 904 -4.42 0.84 -22.43
N CYS A 905 -4.74 0.63 -23.71
CA CYS A 905 -3.90 0.97 -24.87
C CYS A 905 -4.49 2.09 -25.75
N SER A 906 -5.70 2.55 -25.44
CA SER A 906 -6.42 3.54 -26.24
C SER A 906 -7.47 4.28 -25.42
N ALA A 907 -7.59 5.58 -25.68
CA ALA A 907 -8.69 6.41 -25.23
C ALA A 907 -9.18 7.32 -26.36
N GLU A 908 -10.46 7.27 -26.71
CA GLU A 908 -11.12 8.18 -27.66
C GLU A 908 -12.19 9.00 -26.93
N GLU A 909 -12.10 10.33 -27.01
CA GLU A 909 -13.18 11.26 -26.63
C GLU A 909 -13.91 11.74 -27.88
N ILE A 910 -15.24 11.72 -27.84
CA ILE A 910 -16.16 12.07 -28.93
C ILE A 910 -17.17 13.10 -28.41
N HIS A 911 -17.23 14.26 -29.05
CA HIS A 911 -18.17 15.34 -28.73
C HIS A 911 -19.43 15.23 -29.60
N ALA A 912 -20.55 15.77 -29.13
CA ALA A 912 -21.85 15.72 -29.81
C ALA A 912 -21.89 16.44 -31.18
N ASP A 913 -20.93 17.32 -31.46
CA ASP A 913 -20.74 17.95 -32.78
C ASP A 913 -20.00 17.05 -33.79
N GLY A 914 -19.45 15.91 -33.33
CA GLY A 914 -18.63 14.98 -34.10
C GLY A 914 -17.12 15.18 -33.96
N THR A 915 -16.66 16.19 -33.21
CA THR A 915 -15.24 16.42 -32.90
C THR A 915 -14.69 15.26 -32.07
N ARG A 916 -13.44 14.84 -32.32
CA ARG A 916 -12.80 13.72 -31.62
C ARG A 916 -11.36 14.01 -31.22
N SER A 917 -10.94 13.39 -30.13
CA SER A 917 -9.55 13.36 -29.68
C SER A 917 -9.21 11.95 -29.20
N ARG A 918 -8.29 11.26 -29.90
CA ARG A 918 -7.79 9.93 -29.52
C ARG A 918 -6.34 10.03 -29.05
N VAL A 919 -6.00 9.23 -28.06
CA VAL A 919 -4.62 8.96 -27.66
C VAL A 919 -4.43 7.44 -27.57
N SER A 920 -3.31 6.91 -28.09
CA SER A 920 -3.05 5.47 -28.15
C SER A 920 -1.64 5.14 -27.67
N LEU A 921 -1.43 3.94 -27.12
CA LEU A 921 -0.13 3.41 -26.71
C LEU A 921 0.33 2.24 -27.58
N ALA A 922 1.65 2.05 -27.59
CA ALA A 922 2.27 0.75 -27.84
C ALA A 922 3.11 0.33 -26.62
N PHE A 923 3.07 -0.96 -26.31
CA PHE A 923 3.83 -1.60 -25.23
C PHE A 923 4.91 -2.54 -25.80
N ASP A 924 5.94 -2.88 -25.02
CA ASP A 924 6.92 -3.93 -25.34
C ASP A 924 6.58 -5.28 -24.69
N GLU A 925 7.43 -6.29 -24.88
CA GLU A 925 7.28 -7.62 -24.24
C GLU A 925 7.37 -7.57 -22.71
N GLU A 926 7.87 -6.48 -22.12
CA GLU A 926 7.85 -6.24 -20.67
C GLU A 926 6.64 -5.36 -20.25
N GLY A 927 5.68 -5.09 -21.14
CA GLY A 927 4.51 -4.24 -20.87
C GLY A 927 4.81 -2.73 -20.87
N ARG A 928 6.05 -2.31 -21.14
CA ARG A 928 6.42 -0.89 -20.98
C ARG A 928 5.92 -0.03 -22.12
N VAL A 929 5.43 1.18 -21.81
CA VAL A 929 5.04 2.15 -22.84
C VAL A 929 6.26 2.53 -23.68
N VAL A 930 6.34 2.03 -24.92
CA VAL A 930 7.41 2.37 -25.89
C VAL A 930 6.99 3.44 -26.87
N ALA A 931 5.69 3.69 -27.04
CA ALA A 931 5.20 4.83 -27.80
C ALA A 931 3.86 5.35 -27.27
N GLU A 932 3.67 6.66 -27.41
CA GLU A 932 2.43 7.38 -27.13
C GLU A 932 2.06 8.23 -28.35
N GLU A 933 0.95 7.95 -29.01
CA GLU A 933 0.44 8.71 -30.15
C GLU A 933 -0.76 9.57 -29.76
N GLY A 934 -0.66 10.89 -29.92
CA GLY A 934 -1.74 11.84 -29.72
C GLY A 934 -1.85 12.87 -30.85
N ILE A 935 -2.73 13.86 -30.67
CA ILE A 935 -3.09 14.86 -31.71
C ILE A 935 -1.91 15.73 -32.23
N ARG A 936 -0.73 15.66 -31.60
CA ARG A 936 0.51 16.33 -32.03
C ARG A 936 1.62 15.37 -32.49
N GLY A 937 1.28 14.12 -32.78
CA GLY A 937 2.19 13.06 -33.23
C GLY A 937 2.64 12.14 -32.09
N THR A 938 3.58 11.26 -32.41
CA THR A 938 4.07 10.21 -31.52
C THR A 938 5.27 10.66 -30.70
N VAL A 939 5.23 10.42 -29.38
CA VAL A 939 6.40 10.42 -28.49
C VAL A 939 6.86 8.97 -28.34
N GLY A 940 8.15 8.70 -28.57
CA GLY A 940 8.73 7.36 -28.41
C GLY A 940 9.59 7.26 -27.16
N TYR A 941 9.73 6.06 -26.61
CA TYR A 941 10.48 5.83 -25.36
C TYR A 941 11.44 4.62 -25.52
N GLU A 942 12.67 4.75 -25.02
CA GLU A 942 13.66 3.65 -24.98
C GLU A 942 14.18 3.48 -23.54
N TYR A 943 14.31 2.23 -23.10
CA TYR A 943 14.64 1.85 -21.71
C TYR A 943 15.92 1.02 -21.65
N ASP A 944 16.59 0.98 -20.50
CA ASP A 944 17.66 0.02 -20.20
C ASP A 944 17.13 -1.27 -19.52
N ARG A 945 18.03 -2.20 -19.18
CA ARG A 945 17.69 -3.46 -18.49
C ARG A 945 17.25 -3.28 -17.03
N ARG A 946 17.35 -2.06 -16.49
CA ARG A 946 16.92 -1.68 -15.14
C ARG A 946 15.68 -0.80 -15.18
N ASP A 947 14.99 -0.74 -16.31
CA ASP A 947 13.80 0.10 -16.53
C ASP A 947 14.06 1.62 -16.39
N ASN A 948 15.32 2.07 -16.44
CA ASN A 948 15.59 3.50 -16.58
C ASN A 948 15.28 3.92 -18.03
N ARG A 949 14.34 4.84 -18.20
CA ARG A 949 14.05 5.44 -19.52
C ARG A 949 15.24 6.26 -19.98
N MET A 950 16.03 5.70 -20.89
CA MET A 950 17.22 6.31 -21.49
C MET A 950 16.88 7.38 -22.55
N VAL A 951 15.73 7.27 -23.22
CA VAL A 951 15.33 8.19 -24.29
C VAL A 951 13.84 8.55 -24.19
N THR A 952 13.55 9.83 -24.32
CA THR A 952 12.26 10.34 -24.84
C THR A 952 12.52 10.90 -26.25
N GLN A 953 11.96 10.28 -27.28
CA GLN A 953 12.02 10.74 -28.67
C GLN A 953 10.83 11.65 -28.98
N LEU A 954 11.12 12.86 -29.43
CA LEU A 954 10.14 13.87 -29.82
C LEU A 954 9.56 13.61 -31.22
N PRO A 955 8.35 14.12 -31.54
CA PRO A 955 7.74 13.99 -32.88
C PRO A 955 8.59 14.55 -34.05
N ASP A 956 9.56 15.45 -33.79
CA ASP A 956 10.50 15.95 -34.81
C ASP A 956 11.79 15.11 -34.95
N GLY A 957 11.87 13.99 -34.22
CA GLY A 957 12.95 13.01 -34.27
C GLY A 957 14.19 13.38 -33.44
N ARG A 958 14.15 14.47 -32.65
CA ARG A 958 15.15 14.73 -31.61
C ARG A 958 14.97 13.78 -30.43
N LYS A 959 16.06 13.41 -29.76
CA LYS A 959 16.06 12.53 -28.58
C LYS A 959 16.50 13.29 -27.33
N LEU A 960 15.65 13.37 -26.32
CA LEU A 960 16.09 13.70 -24.97
C LEU A 960 16.69 12.42 -24.36
N ARG A 961 18.01 12.41 -24.15
CA ARG A 961 18.73 11.30 -23.54
C ARG A 961 18.89 11.52 -22.04
N SER A 962 18.82 10.44 -21.26
CA SER A 962 19.16 10.38 -19.85
C SER A 962 20.22 9.30 -19.62
N HIS A 963 21.24 9.61 -18.81
CA HIS A 963 22.29 8.67 -18.44
C HIS A 963 22.33 8.49 -16.92
N TYR A 964 22.44 7.24 -16.49
CA TYR A 964 22.31 6.82 -15.09
C TYR A 964 23.59 6.08 -14.63
N TYR A 965 23.83 6.01 -13.32
CA TYR A 965 24.82 5.13 -12.71
C TYR A 965 24.15 4.14 -11.76
N GLY A 966 24.84 3.03 -11.49
CA GLY A 966 24.58 2.13 -10.36
C GLY A 966 23.10 1.97 -10.00
N SER A 967 22.70 2.60 -8.89
CA SER A 967 21.36 2.62 -8.29
C SER A 967 20.27 3.41 -9.05
N GLY A 968 20.37 3.52 -10.39
CA GLY A 968 19.37 4.19 -11.22
C GLY A 968 19.36 5.72 -11.13
N HIS A 969 20.35 6.32 -10.48
CA HIS A 969 20.40 7.77 -10.30
C HIS A 969 20.93 8.51 -11.54
N LEU A 970 20.23 9.59 -11.91
CA LEU A 970 20.55 10.42 -13.07
C LEU A 970 21.90 11.15 -12.91
N LEU A 971 22.85 10.86 -13.80
CA LEU A 971 24.14 11.55 -13.97
C LEU A 971 24.04 12.75 -14.91
N GLN A 972 23.38 12.58 -16.06
CA GLN A 972 23.47 13.53 -17.17
C GLN A 972 22.18 13.48 -18.01
N MET A 973 21.79 14.62 -18.57
CA MET A 973 20.79 14.67 -19.65
C MET A 973 21.38 15.35 -20.88
N ALA A 974 20.98 14.91 -22.07
CA ALA A 974 21.39 15.50 -23.34
C ALA A 974 20.19 15.69 -24.31
N LEU A 975 20.30 16.66 -25.21
CA LEU A 975 19.46 16.75 -26.40
C LEU A 975 20.28 16.26 -27.59
N ASP A 976 19.86 15.15 -28.19
CA ASP A 976 20.65 14.33 -29.11
C ASP A 976 22.01 13.98 -28.46
N GLU A 977 23.11 14.60 -28.91
CA GLU A 977 24.46 14.43 -28.34
C GLU A 977 24.94 15.68 -27.56
N ARG A 978 24.07 16.67 -27.33
CA ARG A 978 24.38 17.93 -26.65
C ARG A 978 23.93 17.89 -25.18
N VAL A 979 24.89 17.78 -24.27
CA VAL A 979 24.67 17.83 -22.82
C VAL A 979 23.86 19.08 -22.41
N LEU A 980 22.85 18.87 -21.56
CA LEU A 980 21.98 19.86 -20.95
C LEU A 980 22.36 20.14 -19.50
N THR A 981 22.67 19.08 -18.75
CA THR A 981 23.07 19.09 -17.34
C THR A 981 23.91 17.85 -17.03
N GLU A 982 24.82 17.99 -16.08
CA GLU A 982 25.53 16.92 -15.38
C GLU A 982 25.37 17.16 -13.88
N PHE A 983 25.04 16.11 -13.15
CA PHE A 983 24.82 16.13 -11.71
C PHE A 983 26.03 15.59 -10.94
N SER A 984 26.22 16.06 -9.72
CA SER A 984 27.12 15.44 -8.73
C SER A 984 26.36 15.30 -7.42
N ARG A 985 26.60 14.21 -6.69
CA ARG A 985 25.78 13.77 -5.56
C ARG A 985 26.64 13.48 -4.32
N ASP A 986 26.02 13.44 -3.14
CA ASP A 986 26.66 13.00 -1.89
C ASP A 986 26.44 11.50 -1.62
N ALA A 987 26.91 10.99 -0.47
CA ALA A 987 26.73 9.61 -0.03
C ALA A 987 25.27 9.22 0.32
N LEU A 988 24.31 10.14 0.15
CA LEU A 988 22.86 9.93 0.24
C LEU A 988 22.18 10.18 -1.13
N HIS A 989 23.00 10.23 -2.18
CA HIS A 989 22.66 10.48 -3.58
C HIS A 989 21.91 11.81 -3.85
N ARG A 990 21.97 12.79 -2.94
CA ARG A 990 21.32 14.11 -3.08
C ARG A 990 22.14 15.05 -3.98
N GLU A 991 21.51 15.93 -4.77
CA GLU A 991 22.22 16.87 -5.65
C GLU A 991 23.10 17.85 -4.85
N THR A 992 24.43 17.72 -4.95
CA THR A 992 25.38 18.70 -4.42
C THR A 992 25.82 19.72 -5.46
N ARG A 993 25.80 19.35 -6.76
CA ARG A 993 26.12 20.22 -7.89
C ARG A 993 25.34 19.82 -9.14
N ARG A 994 25.01 20.80 -10.00
CA ARG A 994 24.66 20.56 -11.42
C ARG A 994 25.19 21.60 -12.39
N THR A 995 25.46 21.23 -13.64
CA THR A 995 25.81 22.15 -14.74
C THR A 995 24.58 22.67 -15.47
N GLN A 996 24.59 23.93 -15.90
CA GLN A 996 23.46 24.62 -16.54
C GLN A 996 23.99 25.63 -17.57
N GLY A 997 24.55 25.11 -18.68
CA GLY A 997 25.21 25.94 -19.69
C GLY A 997 26.53 26.51 -19.18
N GLN A 998 26.68 27.84 -19.17
CA GLN A 998 27.90 28.54 -18.71
C GLN A 998 27.96 28.77 -17.19
N VAL A 999 26.95 28.28 -16.45
CA VAL A 999 26.90 28.33 -14.98
C VAL A 999 26.73 26.93 -14.40
N PHE A 1000 27.10 26.76 -13.14
CA PHE A 1000 26.74 25.59 -12.34
C PHE A 1000 26.10 26.03 -11.02
N THR A 1001 25.12 25.26 -10.58
CA THR A 1001 24.49 25.40 -9.26
C THR A 1001 25.17 24.43 -8.29
N GLN A 1002 25.35 24.85 -7.04
CA GLN A 1002 25.71 24.00 -5.91
C GLN A 1002 24.63 24.12 -4.83
N ARG A 1003 24.35 23.02 -4.13
CA ARG A 1003 23.43 22.97 -2.99
C ARG A 1003 24.16 22.43 -1.75
N ARG A 1004 23.64 22.75 -0.57
CA ARG A 1004 24.00 22.09 0.70
C ARG A 1004 22.75 21.86 1.53
N TYR A 1005 22.88 20.91 2.44
CA TYR A 1005 21.82 20.42 3.29
C TYR A 1005 22.17 20.66 4.77
N ASP A 1006 21.18 20.92 5.63
CA ASP A 1006 21.38 20.87 7.09
C ASP A 1006 21.35 19.42 7.62
N ARG A 1007 21.39 19.24 8.94
CA ARG A 1007 21.52 17.91 9.57
C ARG A 1007 20.22 17.12 9.62
N LEU A 1008 19.07 17.80 9.51
CA LEU A 1008 17.77 17.15 9.26
C LEU A 1008 17.60 16.85 7.77
N GLY A 1009 18.26 17.63 6.90
CA GLY A 1009 18.49 17.34 5.48
C GLY A 1009 18.18 18.48 4.52
N ARG A 1010 17.76 19.67 4.99
CA ARG A 1010 17.05 20.68 4.15
C ARG A 1010 17.99 21.52 3.31
N PRO A 1011 17.61 21.90 2.07
CA PRO A 1011 18.28 22.95 1.30
C PRO A 1011 18.45 24.21 2.13
N CYS A 1012 19.59 24.34 2.81
CA CYS A 1012 19.90 25.45 3.71
C CYS A 1012 20.76 26.50 3.00
N TRP A 1013 21.38 26.11 1.88
CA TRP A 1013 22.22 26.98 1.07
C TRP A 1013 22.24 26.56 -0.40
N ARG A 1014 22.27 27.55 -1.27
CA ARG A 1014 22.42 27.42 -2.72
C ARG A 1014 23.31 28.51 -3.30
N GLY A 1015 24.39 28.12 -3.95
CA GLY A 1015 25.27 29.00 -4.72
C GLY A 1015 25.15 28.75 -6.23
N ILE A 1016 25.16 29.81 -7.03
CA ILE A 1016 25.24 29.73 -8.50
C ILE A 1016 26.55 30.38 -8.92
N TYR A 1017 27.31 29.74 -9.81
CA TYR A 1017 28.67 30.13 -10.19
C TYR A 1017 28.84 30.11 -11.70
N HIS A 1018 29.56 31.09 -12.26
CA HIS A 1018 29.95 31.06 -13.67
C HIS A 1018 31.21 30.23 -13.87
N GLU A 1019 31.30 29.42 -14.94
CA GLU A 1019 32.41 28.49 -15.16
C GLU A 1019 33.77 29.18 -15.28
N SER A 1020 33.82 30.40 -15.84
CA SER A 1020 35.04 31.21 -15.89
C SER A 1020 35.38 31.95 -14.57
N SER A 1021 34.61 31.75 -13.50
CA SER A 1021 34.84 32.34 -12.17
C SER A 1021 34.32 31.43 -11.04
N PRO A 1022 34.76 30.16 -10.97
CA PRO A 1022 34.14 29.13 -10.13
C PRO A 1022 34.32 29.36 -8.62
N LEU A 1023 35.21 30.29 -8.23
CA LEU A 1023 35.45 30.68 -6.84
C LEU A 1023 34.58 31.86 -6.38
N ARG A 1024 33.78 32.46 -7.26
CA ARG A 1024 32.93 33.62 -6.97
C ARG A 1024 31.49 33.33 -7.36
N ALA A 1025 30.60 33.30 -6.38
CA ALA A 1025 29.17 33.16 -6.63
C ALA A 1025 28.66 34.36 -7.47
N GLU A 1026 27.83 34.03 -8.46
CA GLU A 1026 26.96 34.96 -9.19
C GLU A 1026 25.78 35.39 -8.33
N ARG A 1027 25.21 34.43 -7.59
CA ARG A 1027 24.08 34.54 -6.67
C ARG A 1027 24.30 33.53 -5.54
N GLU A 1028 23.96 33.90 -4.32
CA GLU A 1028 24.07 33.04 -3.14
C GLU A 1028 22.83 33.22 -2.27
N CYS A 1029 22.17 32.12 -1.89
CA CYS A 1029 20.93 32.10 -1.14
C CYS A 1029 21.08 31.17 0.08
N TRP A 1030 20.71 31.67 1.25
CA TRP A 1030 20.57 30.89 2.49
C TRP A 1030 19.09 30.74 2.83
N GLN A 1031 18.73 29.61 3.41
CA GLN A 1031 17.37 29.21 3.75
C GLN A 1031 17.34 28.70 5.20
N GLU A 1032 16.44 29.26 6.01
CA GLU A 1032 16.31 29.01 7.44
C GLU A 1032 14.87 28.55 7.73
N TYR A 1033 14.72 27.51 8.54
CA TYR A 1033 13.45 26.82 8.78
C TYR A 1033 13.14 26.73 10.28
N ASP A 1034 11.87 26.66 10.67
CA ASP A 1034 11.49 26.39 12.07
C ASP A 1034 11.58 24.91 12.43
N LEU A 1035 11.24 24.57 13.67
CA LEU A 1035 11.24 23.18 14.12
C LEU A 1035 10.13 22.34 13.49
N ARG A 1036 9.05 22.91 12.93
CA ARG A 1036 8.06 22.19 12.10
C ARG A 1036 8.45 22.17 10.61
N HIS A 1037 9.68 22.60 10.32
CA HIS A 1037 10.24 22.72 8.98
C HIS A 1037 9.51 23.69 8.04
N ASN A 1038 8.76 24.66 8.57
CA ASN A 1038 8.29 25.79 7.78
C ASN A 1038 9.49 26.67 7.38
N LEU A 1039 9.58 27.08 6.11
CA LEU A 1039 10.62 28.01 5.63
C LEU A 1039 10.39 29.41 6.22
N VAL A 1040 11.08 29.78 7.29
CA VAL A 1040 10.87 31.07 7.99
C VAL A 1040 11.68 32.24 7.40
N ARG A 1041 12.80 31.98 6.72
CA ARG A 1041 13.60 33.06 6.10
C ARG A 1041 14.36 32.58 4.86
N GLU A 1042 14.33 33.39 3.81
CA GLU A 1042 15.30 33.32 2.70
C GLU A 1042 16.20 34.56 2.73
N ARG A 1043 17.49 34.39 2.46
CA ARG A 1043 18.48 35.48 2.48
C ARG A 1043 19.43 35.41 1.29
N GLU A 1044 19.41 36.43 0.44
CA GLU A 1044 20.22 36.51 -0.77
C GLU A 1044 21.41 37.46 -0.58
N VAL A 1045 22.62 36.90 -0.60
CA VAL A 1045 23.84 37.57 -0.10
C VAL A 1045 24.65 38.28 -1.20
N VAL A 1046 24.53 37.82 -2.45
CA VAL A 1046 25.37 38.27 -3.57
C VAL A 1046 24.53 38.84 -4.71
N LYS A 1047 24.90 40.04 -5.19
CA LYS A 1047 24.25 40.83 -6.28
C LYS A 1047 22.77 41.19 -6.09
N SER A 1048 22.11 40.84 -4.98
CA SER A 1048 20.71 41.17 -4.74
C SER A 1048 20.48 42.62 -4.31
N PRO A 1049 19.53 43.37 -4.91
CA PRO A 1049 18.99 44.59 -4.32
C PRO A 1049 17.99 44.31 -3.19
N TRP A 1050 17.55 43.05 -3.04
CA TRP A 1050 16.48 42.62 -2.12
C TRP A 1050 16.99 41.47 -1.22
N PRO A 1051 17.78 41.76 -0.17
CA PRO A 1051 18.60 40.75 0.51
C PRO A 1051 17.86 39.71 1.37
N TRP A 1052 16.56 39.86 1.66
CA TRP A 1052 15.82 38.84 2.42
C TRP A 1052 14.28 38.86 2.25
N LYS A 1053 13.69 37.69 2.51
CA LYS A 1053 12.26 37.41 2.74
C LYS A 1053 12.09 36.74 4.12
N GLU A 1054 10.99 36.99 4.81
CA GLU A 1054 10.62 36.32 6.06
C GLU A 1054 9.15 35.87 6.03
N TYR A 1055 8.89 34.74 6.69
CA TYR A 1055 7.59 34.10 6.78
C TYR A 1055 7.28 33.79 8.25
N GLY A 1056 6.12 34.23 8.73
CA GLY A 1056 5.63 34.00 10.08
C GLY A 1056 4.39 33.11 10.03
N TYR A 1057 4.43 32.01 10.77
CA TYR A 1057 3.38 30.99 10.80
C TYR A 1057 2.70 30.95 12.17
N GLU A 1058 1.39 30.76 12.21
CA GLU A 1058 0.67 30.43 13.44
C GLU A 1058 0.67 28.91 13.69
N ALA A 1059 -0.02 28.47 14.74
CA ALA A 1059 -0.16 27.04 15.05
C ALA A 1059 -0.97 26.31 13.96
N GLY A 1060 -0.61 25.08 13.63
CA GLY A 1060 -1.20 24.37 12.48
C GLY A 1060 -0.75 24.88 11.10
N ASP A 1061 0.41 25.54 11.04
CA ASP A 1061 1.18 25.82 9.82
C ASP A 1061 0.53 26.78 8.80
N TYR A 1062 -0.49 27.51 9.25
CA TYR A 1062 -1.06 28.63 8.52
C TYR A 1062 -0.06 29.81 8.46
N LEU A 1063 0.25 30.27 7.24
CA LEU A 1063 1.09 31.45 7.01
C LEU A 1063 0.34 32.71 7.47
N GLN A 1064 0.71 33.28 8.61
CA GLN A 1064 0.07 34.46 9.19
C GLN A 1064 0.63 35.78 8.61
N GLU A 1065 1.94 35.83 8.32
CA GLU A 1065 2.63 37.04 7.87
C GLU A 1065 3.75 36.75 6.87
N TYR A 1066 3.87 37.57 5.83
CA TYR A 1066 5.00 37.57 4.90
C TYR A 1066 5.64 38.97 4.88
N ARG A 1067 6.97 39.04 4.98
CA ARG A 1067 7.74 40.29 5.00
C ARG A 1067 8.89 40.24 4.02
N THR A 1068 9.27 41.40 3.50
CA THR A 1068 10.51 41.56 2.72
C THR A 1068 11.31 42.76 3.19
N CYS A 1069 12.60 42.72 2.91
CA CYS A 1069 13.52 43.86 2.99
C CYS A 1069 13.06 45.14 2.26
N THR A 1070 12.06 45.06 1.36
CA THR A 1070 11.54 46.19 0.58
C THR A 1070 10.52 47.05 1.34
N GLY A 1071 10.01 46.56 2.48
CA GLY A 1071 8.88 47.14 3.18
C GLY A 1071 7.51 46.55 2.78
N ILE A 1072 7.44 45.68 1.77
CA ILE A 1072 6.24 44.83 1.56
C ILE A 1072 6.04 43.97 2.82
N ARG A 1073 4.84 44.11 3.39
CA ARG A 1073 4.31 43.31 4.49
C ARG A 1073 2.91 42.86 4.10
N GLU A 1074 2.69 41.57 4.07
CA GLU A 1074 1.40 40.96 3.88
C GLU A 1074 0.98 40.22 5.16
N GLN A 1075 -0.31 40.27 5.47
CA GLN A 1075 -0.90 39.54 6.57
C GLN A 1075 -2.08 38.73 6.04
N PHE A 1076 -2.31 37.60 6.69
CA PHE A 1076 -3.37 36.66 6.38
C PHE A 1076 -4.10 36.29 7.66
N SER A 1077 -5.35 35.88 7.53
CA SER A 1077 -6.18 35.42 8.64
C SER A 1077 -7.17 34.41 8.12
N TYR A 1078 -7.41 33.35 8.88
CA TYR A 1078 -8.19 32.20 8.44
C TYR A 1078 -9.42 32.01 9.33
N ASP A 1079 -10.39 31.23 8.87
CA ASP A 1079 -11.40 30.64 9.76
C ASP A 1079 -10.96 29.28 10.32
N ALA A 1080 -11.85 28.66 11.10
CA ALA A 1080 -11.56 27.41 11.78
C ALA A 1080 -11.33 26.27 10.78
N ALA A 1081 -12.08 26.24 9.68
CA ALA A 1081 -11.93 25.29 8.57
C ALA A 1081 -10.79 25.67 7.59
N GLY A 1082 -9.96 26.65 7.94
CA GLY A 1082 -8.76 27.02 7.18
C GLY A 1082 -9.02 27.92 5.97
N ASN A 1083 -10.24 28.42 5.75
CA ASN A 1083 -10.53 29.32 4.65
C ASN A 1083 -9.92 30.70 4.90
N ILE A 1084 -9.28 31.28 3.89
CA ILE A 1084 -8.69 32.62 3.96
C ILE A 1084 -9.79 33.69 4.05
N ARG A 1085 -9.59 34.70 4.91
CA ARG A 1085 -10.51 35.83 5.10
C ARG A 1085 -9.98 37.10 4.45
N GLU A 1086 -10.88 37.88 3.85
CA GLU A 1086 -10.63 39.26 3.42
C GLU A 1086 -10.10 40.14 4.58
N HIS A 1087 -10.73 40.04 5.76
CA HIS A 1087 -10.34 40.73 6.99
C HIS A 1087 -10.47 39.77 8.18
N ALA A 1088 -9.66 39.95 9.23
CA ALA A 1088 -9.74 39.13 10.46
C ALA A 1088 -11.13 39.20 11.14
N SER A 1089 -11.84 40.32 10.98
CA SER A 1089 -13.20 40.55 11.47
C SER A 1089 -14.32 39.96 10.59
N SER A 1090 -14.01 39.37 9.45
CA SER A 1090 -14.99 38.66 8.62
C SER A 1090 -15.51 37.41 9.35
N GLY A 1091 -16.75 37.02 9.05
CA GLY A 1091 -17.29 35.73 9.51
C GLY A 1091 -16.59 34.52 8.88
N PRO A 1092 -16.94 33.30 9.30
CA PRO A 1092 -16.49 32.09 8.61
C PRO A 1092 -16.97 32.07 7.16
N CYS A 1093 -16.15 31.50 6.28
CA CYS A 1093 -16.49 31.20 4.90
C CYS A 1093 -17.54 30.09 4.89
N ARG A 1094 -18.64 30.30 4.15
CA ARG A 1094 -19.73 29.32 4.06
C ARG A 1094 -19.46 28.31 2.97
N HIS A 1095 -19.68 27.04 3.28
CA HIS A 1095 -19.53 25.90 2.37
C HIS A 1095 -18.13 25.85 1.71
N ASN A 1096 -17.12 26.41 2.38
CA ASN A 1096 -15.76 26.65 1.88
C ASN A 1096 -15.70 27.39 0.51
N ARG A 1097 -16.64 28.30 0.23
CA ARG A 1097 -16.68 29.12 -1.00
C ARG A 1097 -16.36 30.60 -0.73
N LEU A 1098 -15.18 31.02 -1.20
CA LEU A 1098 -14.63 32.36 -1.00
C LEU A 1098 -15.29 33.39 -1.92
N GLU A 1099 -16.19 34.24 -1.41
CA GLU A 1099 -16.90 35.23 -2.24
C GLU A 1099 -16.06 36.47 -2.60
N ALA A 1100 -15.08 36.85 -1.77
CA ALA A 1100 -14.18 37.98 -2.02
C ALA A 1100 -12.82 37.83 -1.30
N PHE A 1101 -11.74 38.32 -1.93
CA PHE A 1101 -10.43 38.46 -1.29
C PHE A 1101 -9.55 39.54 -1.93
N ARG A 1102 -9.09 40.54 -1.15
CA ARG A 1102 -8.23 41.66 -1.56
C ARG A 1102 -8.76 42.42 -2.78
N GLY A 1103 -10.09 42.57 -2.87
CA GLY A 1103 -10.75 43.23 -4.00
C GLY A 1103 -10.86 42.38 -5.27
N LEU A 1104 -10.55 41.08 -5.21
CA LEU A 1104 -11.07 40.08 -6.15
C LEU A 1104 -12.48 39.70 -5.69
N GLY A 1105 -13.45 39.71 -6.60
CA GLY A 1105 -14.80 39.19 -6.37
C GLY A 1105 -14.98 37.86 -7.09
N TYR A 1106 -15.68 36.90 -6.47
CA TYR A 1106 -15.88 35.55 -7.02
C TYR A 1106 -17.35 35.15 -7.02
N ARG A 1107 -17.77 34.37 -8.01
CA ARG A 1107 -19.11 33.77 -8.07
C ARG A 1107 -19.04 32.34 -8.57
N TYR A 1108 -19.85 31.50 -7.95
CA TYR A 1108 -19.92 30.07 -8.23
C TYR A 1108 -21.25 29.71 -8.91
N ASP A 1109 -21.24 28.68 -9.75
CA ASP A 1109 -22.46 28.05 -10.24
C ASP A 1109 -23.04 27.06 -9.21
N VAL A 1110 -24.16 26.45 -9.56
CA VAL A 1110 -24.84 25.46 -8.73
C VAL A 1110 -24.00 24.20 -8.47
N TYR A 1111 -22.98 23.91 -9.28
CA TYR A 1111 -22.04 22.80 -9.06
C TYR A 1111 -20.81 23.22 -8.23
N GLY A 1112 -20.79 24.46 -7.72
CA GLY A 1112 -19.65 25.00 -6.97
C GLY A 1112 -18.46 25.43 -7.82
N ARG A 1113 -18.58 25.52 -9.15
CA ARG A 1113 -17.50 25.94 -10.05
C ARG A 1113 -17.46 27.46 -10.17
N MET A 1114 -16.28 28.07 -10.11
CA MET A 1114 -16.11 29.53 -10.22
C MET A 1114 -16.44 30.01 -11.65
N VAL A 1115 -17.63 30.59 -11.87
CA VAL A 1115 -18.11 31.04 -13.19
C VAL A 1115 -17.93 32.54 -13.45
N GLU A 1116 -17.66 33.35 -12.42
CA GLU A 1116 -17.32 34.77 -12.59
C GLU A 1116 -16.23 35.17 -11.60
N ARG A 1117 -15.23 35.91 -12.09
CA ARG A 1117 -14.19 36.56 -11.27
C ARG A 1117 -14.03 38.01 -11.70
N GLU A 1118 -14.26 38.93 -10.77
CA GLU A 1118 -13.98 40.36 -10.94
C GLU A 1118 -12.55 40.66 -10.44
N LEU A 1119 -11.74 41.32 -11.28
CA LEU A 1119 -10.37 41.72 -10.93
C LEU A 1119 -10.31 43.14 -10.37
N PRO A 1120 -9.35 43.46 -9.48
CA PRO A 1120 -9.01 44.84 -9.13
C PRO A 1120 -8.78 45.70 -10.37
N GLY A 1121 -9.68 46.67 -10.59
CA GLY A 1121 -9.72 47.49 -11.83
C GLY A 1121 -10.92 47.21 -12.75
N GLY A 1122 -11.78 46.23 -12.42
CA GLY A 1122 -13.07 45.99 -13.09
C GLY A 1122 -13.01 45.15 -14.37
N GLU A 1123 -11.92 44.40 -14.64
CA GLU A 1123 -11.98 43.35 -15.65
C GLU A 1123 -12.84 42.19 -15.10
N ILE A 1124 -13.95 41.88 -15.77
CA ILE A 1124 -14.83 40.75 -15.42
C ILE A 1124 -14.44 39.56 -16.28
N GLN A 1125 -14.05 38.46 -15.64
CA GLN A 1125 -13.74 37.19 -16.29
C GLN A 1125 -14.91 36.23 -16.05
N LYS A 1126 -15.60 35.81 -17.11
CA LYS A 1126 -16.62 34.76 -17.05
C LYS A 1126 -16.02 33.44 -17.51
N LEU A 1127 -16.29 32.36 -16.78
CA LEU A 1127 -15.72 31.03 -16.99
C LEU A 1127 -16.83 30.05 -17.39
N GLU A 1128 -16.58 29.30 -18.45
CA GLU A 1128 -17.51 28.37 -19.09
C GLU A 1128 -16.88 26.96 -19.09
N TYR A 1129 -17.64 25.99 -18.60
CA TYR A 1129 -17.18 24.63 -18.32
C TYR A 1129 -18.01 23.60 -19.09
N ASP A 1130 -17.40 22.49 -19.49
CA ASP A 1130 -18.11 21.37 -20.10
C ASP A 1130 -18.84 20.49 -19.06
N THR A 1131 -19.47 19.43 -19.55
CA THR A 1131 -20.18 18.43 -18.75
C THR A 1131 -19.28 17.42 -18.05
N PHE A 1132 -17.95 17.42 -18.28
CA PHE A 1132 -16.95 16.78 -17.40
C PHE A 1132 -16.37 17.78 -16.37
N HIS A 1133 -17.00 18.94 -16.20
CA HIS A 1133 -16.54 20.04 -15.35
C HIS A 1133 -15.15 20.62 -15.69
N ARG A 1134 -14.63 20.37 -16.91
CA ARG A 1134 -13.38 20.98 -17.39
C ARG A 1134 -13.63 22.41 -17.86
N LEU A 1135 -12.72 23.33 -17.56
CA LEU A 1135 -12.79 24.71 -18.03
C LEU A 1135 -12.51 24.77 -19.53
N VAL A 1136 -13.51 25.03 -20.37
CA VAL A 1136 -13.37 25.08 -21.84
C VAL A 1136 -13.22 26.49 -22.39
N LYS A 1137 -13.74 27.52 -21.70
CA LYS A 1137 -13.69 28.91 -22.19
C LYS A 1137 -13.67 29.93 -21.06
N VAL A 1138 -12.95 31.03 -21.28
CA VAL A 1138 -12.92 32.22 -20.41
C VAL A 1138 -13.13 33.47 -21.27
N THR A 1139 -14.18 34.23 -20.96
CA THR A 1139 -14.49 35.52 -21.58
C THR A 1139 -14.08 36.65 -20.65
N CYS A 1140 -12.98 37.35 -20.98
CA CYS A 1140 -12.46 38.46 -20.19
C CYS A 1140 -12.91 39.80 -20.78
N THR A 1141 -13.73 40.54 -20.04
CA THR A 1141 -14.32 41.82 -20.44
C THR A 1141 -13.65 42.96 -19.67
N PRO A 1142 -12.89 43.86 -20.32
CA PRO A 1142 -12.22 44.97 -19.65
C PRO A 1142 -13.21 46.06 -19.22
N ALA A 1143 -12.85 46.82 -18.18
CA ALA A 1143 -13.63 47.99 -17.74
C ALA A 1143 -13.55 49.17 -18.73
N ASP A 1144 -12.42 49.33 -19.42
CA ASP A 1144 -12.26 50.34 -20.49
C ASP A 1144 -12.81 49.81 -21.82
N TRP A 1145 -13.90 50.41 -22.28
CA TRP A 1145 -14.60 50.09 -23.53
C TRP A 1145 -13.76 50.31 -24.81
N ASN A 1146 -12.58 50.95 -24.69
CA ASN A 1146 -11.62 51.10 -25.80
C ASN A 1146 -10.68 49.89 -25.94
N MET A 1147 -10.59 49.03 -24.93
CA MET A 1147 -9.82 47.78 -24.97
C MET A 1147 -10.58 46.67 -25.73
N LEU A 1148 -9.92 45.55 -25.98
CA LEU A 1148 -10.50 44.40 -26.68
C LEU A 1148 -10.99 43.35 -25.68
N ILE A 1149 -12.15 42.75 -25.95
CA ILE A 1149 -12.63 41.56 -25.25
C ILE A 1149 -11.70 40.40 -25.59
N ARG A 1150 -11.26 39.65 -24.57
CA ARG A 1150 -10.30 38.55 -24.71
C ARG A 1150 -10.99 37.23 -24.39
N TYR A 1151 -11.20 36.42 -25.41
CA TYR A 1151 -11.67 35.05 -25.29
C TYR A 1151 -10.46 34.12 -25.21
N VAL A 1152 -10.46 33.18 -24.26
CA VAL A 1152 -9.45 32.12 -24.12
C VAL A 1152 -10.20 30.80 -24.09
N ASN A 1153 -9.96 29.92 -25.07
CA ASN A 1153 -10.62 28.63 -25.18
C ASN A 1153 -9.60 27.48 -25.06
N TYR A 1154 -10.08 26.28 -24.73
CA TYR A 1154 -9.27 25.10 -24.45
C TYR A 1154 -9.91 23.83 -25.01
N ASP A 1155 -9.13 23.03 -25.75
CA ASP A 1155 -9.51 21.66 -26.10
C ASP A 1155 -8.77 20.68 -25.20
N TYR A 1156 -9.40 19.53 -24.95
CA TYR A 1156 -8.89 18.46 -24.11
C TYR A 1156 -8.90 17.13 -24.88
N ASP A 1157 -8.12 16.16 -24.41
CA ASP A 1157 -8.28 14.76 -24.80
C ASP A 1157 -9.05 13.96 -23.74
N ALA A 1158 -9.26 12.68 -24.06
CA ALA A 1158 -9.93 11.71 -23.21
C ALA A 1158 -9.30 11.62 -21.81
N LEU A 1159 -7.97 11.77 -21.72
CA LEU A 1159 -7.18 11.76 -20.49
C LEU A 1159 -7.34 13.04 -19.64
N ASN A 1160 -8.31 13.91 -19.95
CA ASN A 1160 -8.49 15.24 -19.37
C ASN A 1160 -7.29 16.20 -19.58
N ARG A 1161 -6.30 15.87 -20.42
CA ARG A 1161 -5.16 16.75 -20.67
C ARG A 1161 -5.57 17.84 -21.63
N ARG A 1162 -5.10 19.07 -21.39
CA ARG A 1162 -5.32 20.18 -22.31
C ARG A 1162 -4.43 20.01 -23.53
N VAL A 1163 -4.99 19.69 -24.69
CA VAL A 1163 -4.22 19.50 -25.94
C VAL A 1163 -4.08 20.78 -26.77
N ARG A 1164 -4.95 21.76 -26.53
CA ARG A 1164 -4.94 23.05 -27.25
C ARG A 1164 -5.39 24.20 -26.35
N LYS A 1165 -4.94 25.40 -26.70
CA LYS A 1165 -5.44 26.69 -26.19
C LYS A 1165 -5.42 27.68 -27.35
N TRP A 1166 -6.49 28.44 -27.54
CA TRP A 1166 -6.49 29.56 -28.48
C TRP A 1166 -7.10 30.81 -27.87
N VAL A 1167 -6.52 31.96 -28.20
CA VAL A 1167 -6.88 33.26 -27.65
C VAL A 1167 -7.31 34.19 -28.77
N LYS A 1168 -8.55 34.66 -28.72
CA LYS A 1168 -9.13 35.58 -29.70
C LYS A 1168 -9.42 36.93 -29.06
N TYR A 1169 -9.10 38.01 -29.77
CA TYR A 1169 -9.37 39.38 -29.34
C TYR A 1169 -10.37 40.05 -30.28
N GLU A 1170 -11.50 40.51 -29.74
CA GLU A 1170 -12.59 41.15 -30.48
C GLU A 1170 -12.90 42.55 -29.94
N ARG A 1171 -13.52 43.41 -30.75
CA ARG A 1171 -13.96 44.74 -30.32
C ARG A 1171 -15.29 44.68 -29.56
N HIS A 1172 -15.51 45.60 -28.62
CA HIS A 1172 -16.86 45.90 -28.14
C HIS A 1172 -17.77 46.32 -29.31
N ALA A 1173 -19.03 45.87 -29.31
CA ALA A 1173 -19.98 46.16 -30.37
C ALA A 1173 -20.23 47.68 -30.52
N GLY A 1174 -19.76 48.26 -31.63
CA GLY A 1174 -19.79 49.71 -31.88
C GLY A 1174 -18.48 50.44 -31.63
N SER A 1175 -17.44 49.77 -31.13
CA SER A 1175 -16.08 50.33 -31.01
C SER A 1175 -15.30 50.21 -32.33
N PHE A 1176 -14.40 51.16 -32.56
CA PHE A 1176 -13.53 51.24 -33.74
C PHE A 1176 -12.04 51.13 -33.39
N SER A 1177 -11.68 51.04 -32.10
CA SER A 1177 -10.30 50.95 -31.61
C SER A 1177 -9.74 49.51 -31.66
N GLY A 1178 -8.41 49.38 -31.56
CA GLY A 1178 -7.73 48.09 -31.53
C GLY A 1178 -7.76 47.32 -32.86
N ARG A 1179 -7.00 46.22 -32.92
CA ARG A 1179 -6.96 45.29 -34.05
C ARG A 1179 -7.22 43.88 -33.54
N GLU A 1180 -8.21 43.23 -34.13
CA GLU A 1180 -8.54 41.83 -33.85
C GLU A 1180 -7.39 40.91 -34.25
N ARG A 1181 -7.14 39.90 -33.42
CA ARG A 1181 -6.06 38.93 -33.58
C ARG A 1181 -6.44 37.63 -32.90
N GLU A 1182 -5.83 36.55 -33.37
CA GLU A 1182 -5.96 35.21 -32.82
C GLU A 1182 -4.57 34.61 -32.68
N THR A 1183 -4.35 33.81 -31.63
CA THR A 1183 -3.09 33.11 -31.36
C THR A 1183 -3.41 31.72 -30.84
N GLU A 1184 -2.79 30.70 -31.42
CA GLU A 1184 -3.02 29.29 -31.09
C GLU A 1184 -1.77 28.67 -30.46
N THR A 1185 -1.99 27.86 -29.42
CA THR A 1185 -0.99 27.05 -28.73
C THR A 1185 -1.47 25.61 -28.70
N TRP A 1186 -0.72 24.69 -29.29
CA TRP A 1186 -0.90 23.25 -29.10
C TRP A 1186 0.01 22.72 -28.02
N PHE A 1187 -0.39 21.67 -27.32
CA PHE A 1187 0.40 21.04 -26.27
C PHE A 1187 0.78 19.61 -26.66
N LEU A 1188 2.03 19.24 -26.37
CA LEU A 1188 2.58 17.90 -26.49
C LEU A 1188 2.80 17.36 -25.08
N TRP A 1189 2.32 16.15 -24.83
CA TRP A 1189 2.37 15.51 -23.53
C TRP A 1189 3.34 14.32 -23.53
N GLU A 1190 3.90 14.04 -22.37
CA GLU A 1190 4.58 12.80 -22.03
C GLU A 1190 3.78 12.22 -20.85
N GLY A 1191 2.87 11.28 -21.13
CA GLY A 1191 1.92 10.82 -20.12
C GLY A 1191 1.00 11.95 -19.64
N MET A 1192 1.21 12.47 -18.43
CA MET A 1192 0.49 13.65 -17.90
C MET A 1192 1.43 14.84 -17.65
N ARG A 1193 2.71 14.74 -18.02
CA ARG A 1193 3.69 15.83 -17.94
C ARG A 1193 3.75 16.60 -19.25
N LEU A 1194 3.81 17.92 -19.19
CA LEU A 1194 3.81 18.78 -20.38
C LEU A 1194 5.19 18.75 -21.08
N LEU A 1195 5.37 17.86 -22.06
CA LEU A 1195 6.64 17.74 -22.78
C LEU A 1195 6.95 18.96 -23.64
N GLY A 1196 5.93 19.65 -24.16
CA GLY A 1196 6.15 20.84 -24.97
C GLY A 1196 4.88 21.59 -25.37
N GLU A 1197 5.09 22.74 -26.01
CA GLU A 1197 4.03 23.56 -26.60
C GLU A 1197 4.46 24.07 -27.98
N GLU A 1198 3.51 24.32 -28.87
CA GLU A 1198 3.76 24.98 -30.16
C GLU A 1198 2.85 26.19 -30.32
N GLU A 1199 3.42 27.39 -30.21
CA GLU A 1199 2.69 28.64 -30.40
C GLU A 1199 2.87 29.14 -31.84
N ASN A 1200 1.79 29.18 -32.62
CA ASN A 1200 1.79 29.65 -34.02
C ASN A 1200 2.95 29.07 -34.88
N GLY A 1201 3.21 27.75 -34.78
CA GLY A 1201 4.27 27.06 -35.51
C GLY A 1201 5.68 27.21 -34.91
N ARG A 1202 5.80 27.64 -33.64
CA ARG A 1202 7.07 27.73 -32.91
C ARG A 1202 7.10 26.72 -31.77
N PRO A 1203 7.77 25.57 -31.94
CA PRO A 1203 7.83 24.55 -30.90
C PRO A 1203 8.76 24.96 -29.76
N VAL A 1204 8.38 24.56 -28.56
CA VAL A 1204 9.08 24.69 -27.29
C VAL A 1204 9.03 23.32 -26.62
N VAL A 1205 10.18 22.82 -26.16
CA VAL A 1205 10.23 21.58 -25.38
C VAL A 1205 10.69 21.90 -23.95
N TYR A 1206 10.00 21.31 -22.98
CA TYR A 1206 10.32 21.40 -21.56
C TYR A 1206 11.14 20.18 -21.14
N VAL A 1207 12.22 20.42 -20.39
CA VAL A 1207 13.07 19.39 -19.82
C VAL A 1207 13.08 19.59 -18.31
N TYR A 1208 12.95 18.49 -17.57
CA TYR A 1208 12.70 18.47 -16.13
C TYR A 1208 13.91 17.93 -15.35
N GLU A 1209 13.95 18.11 -14.03
CA GLU A 1209 15.11 17.70 -13.22
C GLU A 1209 15.34 16.16 -13.15
N GLY A 1210 14.39 15.36 -13.64
CA GLY A 1210 14.56 13.92 -13.88
C GLY A 1210 13.31 13.22 -14.42
N PRO A 1211 13.27 11.87 -14.48
CA PRO A 1211 12.03 11.12 -14.59
C PRO A 1211 11.07 11.47 -13.44
N GLY A 1212 9.77 11.57 -13.72
CA GLY A 1212 8.75 11.90 -12.71
C GLY A 1212 8.67 13.37 -12.31
N SER A 1213 9.78 14.04 -11.97
CA SER A 1213 9.75 15.45 -11.49
C SER A 1213 9.10 16.41 -12.50
N TYR A 1214 8.19 17.29 -12.07
CA TYR A 1214 7.70 18.39 -12.91
C TYR A 1214 8.48 19.70 -12.66
N VAL A 1215 9.50 19.70 -11.79
CA VAL A 1215 10.40 20.85 -11.62
C VAL A 1215 11.17 21.08 -12.92
N PRO A 1216 10.97 22.21 -13.62
CA PRO A 1216 11.57 22.42 -14.92
C PRO A 1216 13.06 22.76 -14.76
N LEU A 1217 13.91 22.07 -15.52
CA LEU A 1217 15.35 22.22 -15.55
C LEU A 1217 15.79 23.14 -16.71
N ALA A 1218 15.22 22.94 -17.89
CA ALA A 1218 15.58 23.65 -19.10
C ALA A 1218 14.39 23.81 -20.08
N ARG A 1219 14.50 24.81 -20.95
CA ARG A 1219 13.57 25.08 -22.05
C ARG A 1219 14.34 25.10 -23.36
N ILE A 1220 13.81 24.42 -24.37
CA ILE A 1220 14.40 24.35 -25.71
C ILE A 1220 13.46 25.06 -26.69
N ASP A 1221 13.83 26.28 -27.09
CA ASP A 1221 13.11 27.04 -28.12
C ASP A 1221 13.54 26.58 -29.53
N GLY A 1222 12.59 26.17 -30.36
CA GLY A 1222 12.80 25.85 -31.77
C GLY A 1222 12.94 24.36 -32.09
N GLY A 1223 12.80 24.05 -33.38
CA GLY A 1223 12.88 22.70 -33.94
C GLY A 1223 14.31 22.25 -34.27
N ARG A 1224 14.41 21.02 -34.79
CA ARG A 1224 15.66 20.30 -35.10
C ARG A 1224 16.77 21.09 -35.82
N GLU A 1225 16.45 21.99 -36.76
CA GLU A 1225 17.47 22.78 -37.46
C GLU A 1225 18.13 23.87 -36.59
N LYS A 1226 17.43 24.39 -35.57
CA LYS A 1226 17.89 25.50 -34.75
C LYS A 1226 17.21 25.53 -33.38
N ALA A 1227 17.82 24.83 -32.42
CA ALA A 1227 17.40 24.82 -31.03
C ALA A 1227 18.22 25.82 -30.16
N THR A 1228 17.53 26.72 -29.46
CA THR A 1228 18.11 27.59 -28.43
C THR A 1228 17.75 27.03 -27.06
N ILE A 1229 18.74 26.85 -26.18
CA ILE A 1229 18.54 26.24 -24.85
C ILE A 1229 18.66 27.32 -23.79
N ARG A 1230 17.74 27.29 -22.83
CA ARG A 1230 17.71 28.13 -21.63
C ARG A 1230 17.57 27.24 -20.40
N TRP A 1231 18.02 27.71 -19.24
CA TRP A 1231 18.03 26.92 -18.02
C TRP A 1231 17.21 27.62 -16.94
N TYR A 1232 16.28 26.87 -16.37
CA TYR A 1232 15.48 27.36 -15.26
C TYR A 1232 16.32 27.39 -13.98
N HIS A 1233 16.11 28.43 -13.19
CA HIS A 1233 16.50 28.45 -11.79
C HIS A 1233 15.23 28.62 -10.98
N CYS A 1234 14.81 27.58 -10.27
CA CYS A 1234 13.56 27.57 -9.50
C CYS A 1234 13.75 28.03 -8.05
N GLY A 1235 12.67 28.26 -7.31
CA GLY A 1235 12.65 28.41 -5.85
C GLY A 1235 12.94 27.09 -5.13
N VAL A 1236 12.65 27.01 -3.83
CA VAL A 1236 12.59 25.71 -3.12
C VAL A 1236 11.41 24.90 -3.66
N ASN A 1237 10.26 25.57 -3.86
CA ASN A 1237 8.98 24.98 -4.27
C ASN A 1237 8.87 24.59 -5.76
N GLY A 1238 9.99 24.30 -6.45
CA GLY A 1238 9.99 23.95 -7.88
C GLY A 1238 9.62 25.08 -8.86
N ALA A 1239 8.98 26.17 -8.40
CA ALA A 1239 8.53 27.26 -9.26
C ALA A 1239 9.69 28.10 -9.85
N PRO A 1240 9.69 28.41 -11.16
CA PRO A 1240 10.74 29.24 -11.79
C PRO A 1240 10.92 30.66 -11.22
N ASP A 1241 12.11 31.00 -10.70
CA ASP A 1241 12.53 32.39 -10.46
C ASP A 1241 12.89 33.08 -11.80
N ARG A 1242 13.57 32.35 -12.70
CA ARG A 1242 14.09 32.88 -13.99
C ARG A 1242 14.34 31.77 -15.02
N VAL A 1243 14.60 32.19 -16.27
CA VAL A 1243 14.92 31.39 -17.47
C VAL A 1243 16.05 32.07 -18.27
#